data_AF-A0A959JG75-F1
#
_entry.id   AF-A0A959JG75-F1
#
_cell.length_a   1.000
_cell.length_b   1.000
_cell.length_c   1.000
_cell.angle_alpha   90.00
_cell.angle_beta   90.00
_cell.angle_gamma   90.00
#
_symmetry.space_group_name_H-M   'P 1'
#
loop_
_entity.id
_entity.type
_entity.pdbx_description
1 polymer ?
#
loop_
_entity_poly.entity_id
_entity_poly.type
_entity_poly.pdbx_seq_one_letter_code
_entity_poly.pdbx_strand_id
1 'polypeptide(L)'
;MIRSSYLLLVFLLSKALIAQDQPTFIPVFENGNGPYACYRIPAIVRAPDGQLVAFCEARRSDCNDFGKVDVVMRRSADGGKTWSNMKVVAENGDLKAGNPAPVWDLLDPRFPHGRLFLFYNTANGSENQVREGKAVAEVWFRTSIDNGDSWSDPVNITRQVHRILQPGFNADYLFTEDWRTNALTPGHAIQLLTKPYRGRLYIAANHSQGAPQDSFFDYRAYGFYSDDHGESFRIGATVEVPGSNESIASEWPDGRLIQNTRQQSGVNRQRLVSISSDGGAHWDTTYYDRFLPSPICQASTLLFYDHKKPYLLFSNPQSTSRREHLVLKASPDAGKTWTESRLVWEGDAAYSDLVQVNGEQIGLFFEKGNQGGLFFTAVTWSWLQDAHNSGLSDWIKPQQKANADRIRLSPPIVSPPTQLFSDRFFMEIKSGMPGNEYYYTEDGKEPDRQSQRYYQPLEIKDTKVLKIRAFNDAYLPSETITRQYTKIRELPALGHTTLENTPDAKYPGHGAETLTDQQFGSDNFGDGSWLGFEGGDCVVTLSYSRPVVANQLVVSCLSAPGSWIMPPAKIEVYTSSDGKRFDFWDEAMPGQAETGGRIITRIDLSGRRESYLKVVIKNFGKLPADHPGAGNPAWLFVDEVMVN
;
A
#
# COMPACT_ATOMS: atom_id res chain seq x y z
N MET A 1 10.46 -88.18 6.00
CA MET A 1 9.26 -87.32 5.97
C MET A 1 9.59 -86.00 6.67
N ILE A 2 9.73 -84.96 5.85
CA ILE A 2 9.57 -83.50 6.11
C ILE A 2 10.11 -82.94 7.44
N ARG A 3 11.23 -82.19 7.37
CA ARG A 3 11.55 -81.11 8.32
C ARG A 3 11.55 -79.79 7.55
N SER A 4 10.60 -78.91 7.88
CA SER A 4 10.52 -77.53 7.40
C SER A 4 11.61 -76.67 8.04
N SER A 5 12.33 -75.92 7.21
CA SER A 5 13.19 -74.82 7.62
C SER A 5 12.47 -73.50 7.30
N TYR A 6 12.14 -72.72 8.31
CA TYR A 6 11.73 -71.32 8.13
C TYR A 6 12.99 -70.44 8.16
N LEU A 7 13.23 -69.75 7.05
CA LEU A 7 14.21 -68.66 6.92
C LEU A 7 13.52 -67.37 7.40
N LEU A 8 13.94 -66.79 8.51
CA LEU A 8 13.53 -65.45 8.92
C LEU A 8 14.66 -64.48 8.57
N LEU A 9 14.51 -63.77 7.45
CA LEU A 9 15.39 -62.65 7.08
C LEU A 9 15.01 -61.45 7.97
N VAL A 10 15.89 -61.07 8.90
CA VAL A 10 15.78 -59.81 9.64
C VAL A 10 16.45 -58.71 8.81
N PHE A 11 15.65 -57.89 8.14
CA PHE A 11 16.09 -56.61 7.58
C PHE A 11 16.31 -55.62 8.74
N LEU A 12 17.56 -55.43 9.16
CA LEU A 12 17.97 -54.31 9.99
C LEU A 12 17.98 -53.04 9.12
N LEU A 13 16.84 -52.35 9.07
CA LEU A 13 16.77 -50.95 8.62
C LEU A 13 17.45 -50.09 9.69
N SER A 14 18.73 -49.79 9.47
CA SER A 14 19.42 -48.70 10.19
C SER A 14 18.75 -47.38 9.81
N LYS A 15 17.78 -46.93 10.60
CA LYS A 15 17.42 -45.51 10.64
C LYS A 15 18.62 -44.78 11.22
N ALA A 16 19.48 -44.25 10.36
CA ALA A 16 20.35 -43.17 10.77
C ALA A 16 19.43 -42.04 11.26
N LEU A 17 19.41 -41.79 12.57
CA LEU A 17 18.89 -40.55 13.11
C LEU A 17 19.78 -39.45 12.50
N ILE A 18 19.29 -38.77 11.47
CA ILE A 18 19.81 -37.45 11.12
C ILE A 18 19.48 -36.59 12.33
N ALA A 19 20.49 -36.27 13.14
CA ALA A 19 20.34 -35.26 14.17
C ALA A 19 19.89 -33.98 13.46
N GLN A 20 18.72 -33.47 13.84
CA GLN A 20 18.18 -32.25 13.26
C GLN A 20 19.03 -31.09 13.77
N ASP A 21 20.00 -30.63 12.97
CA ASP A 21 20.88 -29.53 13.35
C ASP A 21 20.04 -28.30 13.67
N GLN A 22 20.04 -27.92 14.96
CA GLN A 22 19.38 -26.70 15.41
C GLN A 22 20.22 -25.49 14.96
N PRO A 23 19.59 -24.37 14.58
CA PRO A 23 20.32 -23.17 14.20
C PRO A 23 21.25 -22.74 15.34
N THR A 24 22.51 -22.46 15.00
CA THR A 24 23.45 -21.82 15.93
C THR A 24 23.36 -20.31 15.78
N PHE A 25 23.25 -19.59 16.89
CA PHE A 25 23.16 -18.12 16.89
C PHE A 25 24.48 -17.51 17.32
N ILE A 26 25.17 -16.87 16.37
CA ILE A 26 26.50 -16.30 16.56
C ILE A 26 26.35 -14.80 16.79
N PRO A 27 26.78 -14.25 17.94
CA PRO A 27 26.74 -12.82 18.18
C PRO A 27 27.68 -12.10 17.20
N VAL A 28 27.16 -11.11 16.47
CA VAL A 28 27.95 -10.26 15.57
C VAL A 28 28.21 -8.91 16.22
N PHE A 29 27.16 -8.32 16.81
CA PHE A 29 27.23 -7.08 17.58
C PHE A 29 26.40 -7.23 18.85
N GLU A 30 27.02 -7.09 20.01
CA GLU A 30 26.36 -7.29 21.31
C GLU A 30 26.11 -5.94 21.99
N ASN A 31 24.91 -5.73 22.50
CA ASN A 31 24.57 -4.52 23.24
C ASN A 31 25.49 -4.34 24.46
N GLY A 32 25.87 -3.10 24.73
CA GLY A 32 26.81 -2.77 25.81
C GLY A 32 28.27 -3.16 25.56
N ASN A 33 28.61 -3.70 24.38
CA ASN A 33 29.99 -4.00 24.00
C ASN A 33 30.62 -2.86 23.21
N GLY A 34 31.84 -2.46 23.59
CA GLY A 34 32.55 -1.32 23.01
C GLY A 34 31.96 0.03 23.46
N PRO A 35 32.09 1.10 22.65
CA PRO A 35 31.66 2.45 23.03
C PRO A 35 30.15 2.69 22.79
N TYR A 36 29.37 1.67 22.43
CA TYR A 36 27.97 1.79 22.06
C TYR A 36 27.07 0.99 23.00
N ALA A 37 25.96 1.61 23.41
CA ALA A 37 24.96 0.96 24.24
C ALA A 37 24.15 -0.07 23.45
N CYS A 38 23.86 0.18 22.18
CA CYS A 38 22.89 -0.61 21.42
C CYS A 38 23.25 -0.75 19.95
N TYR A 39 23.04 -1.93 19.37
CA TYR A 39 23.21 -2.21 17.94
C TYR A 39 21.89 -2.66 17.32
N ARG A 40 21.49 -2.02 16.22
CA ARG A 40 20.17 -2.21 15.59
C ARG A 40 20.25 -2.09 14.07
N ILE A 41 19.15 -2.44 13.39
CA ILE A 41 18.97 -2.24 11.93
C ILE A 41 20.01 -3.03 11.12
N PRO A 42 19.91 -4.38 11.12
CA PRO A 42 20.84 -5.27 10.44
C PRO A 42 20.75 -5.13 8.92
N ALA A 43 21.90 -5.14 8.26
CA ALA A 43 22.05 -5.27 6.82
C ALA A 43 23.22 -6.19 6.50
N ILE A 44 23.10 -7.06 5.50
CA ILE A 44 24.16 -8.01 5.16
C ILE A 44 24.22 -8.28 3.65
N VAL A 45 25.44 -8.33 3.11
CA VAL A 45 25.69 -8.70 1.71
C VAL A 45 26.84 -9.69 1.61
N ARG A 46 26.84 -10.47 0.54
CA ARG A 46 27.94 -11.38 0.19
C ARG A 46 28.82 -10.74 -0.88
N ALA A 47 30.11 -10.64 -0.60
CA ALA A 47 31.12 -10.16 -1.54
C ALA A 47 31.43 -11.19 -2.65
N PRO A 48 31.98 -10.76 -3.80
CA PRO A 48 32.33 -11.65 -4.91
C PRO A 48 33.30 -12.78 -4.55
N ASP A 49 34.18 -12.54 -3.59
CA ASP A 49 35.13 -13.53 -3.05
C ASP A 49 34.49 -14.49 -2.04
N GLY A 50 33.19 -14.34 -1.77
CA GLY A 50 32.41 -15.18 -0.88
C GLY A 50 32.36 -14.72 0.57
N GLN A 51 33.08 -13.66 0.95
CA GLN A 51 33.01 -13.11 2.30
C GLN A 51 31.63 -12.50 2.59
N LEU A 52 31.19 -12.58 3.83
CA LEU A 52 30.00 -11.86 4.29
C LEU A 52 30.40 -10.51 4.88
N VAL A 53 29.62 -9.48 4.60
CA VAL A 53 29.82 -8.13 5.12
C VAL A 53 28.53 -7.68 5.79
N ALA A 54 28.56 -7.56 7.12
CA ALA A 54 27.43 -7.16 7.94
C ALA A 54 27.57 -5.70 8.38
N PHE A 55 26.49 -4.95 8.29
CA PHE A 55 26.35 -3.55 8.69
C PHE A 55 25.23 -3.38 9.70
N CYS A 56 25.34 -2.37 10.55
CA CYS A 56 24.25 -1.99 11.45
C CYS A 56 24.40 -0.54 11.94
N GLU A 57 23.34 -0.04 12.56
CA GLU A 57 23.44 1.14 13.43
C GLU A 57 24.10 0.77 14.76
N ALA A 58 25.09 1.56 15.16
CA ALA A 58 25.68 1.56 16.49
C ALA A 58 25.26 2.84 17.22
N ARG A 59 24.41 2.68 18.23
CA ARG A 59 23.77 3.77 18.98
C ARG A 59 24.50 3.99 20.29
N ARG A 60 25.06 5.18 20.48
CA ARG A 60 26.04 5.45 21.54
C ARG A 60 25.44 5.39 22.94
N SER A 61 24.33 6.10 23.16
CA SER A 61 23.81 6.35 24.52
C SER A 61 22.75 5.34 24.97
N ASP A 62 21.87 4.91 24.07
CA ASP A 62 20.72 4.06 24.35
C ASP A 62 20.23 3.38 23.04
N CYS A 63 19.07 2.72 23.09
CA CYS A 63 18.47 2.09 21.92
C CYS A 63 17.48 3.01 21.17
N ASN A 64 17.47 4.33 21.36
CA ASN A 64 16.55 5.24 20.67
C ASN A 64 16.94 5.45 19.19
N ASP A 65 15.96 5.81 18.35
CA ASP A 65 16.16 5.95 16.90
C ASP A 65 16.89 7.24 16.48
N PHE A 66 17.30 8.08 17.43
CA PHE A 66 18.04 9.32 17.22
C PHE A 66 19.02 9.62 18.36
N GLY A 67 20.07 10.38 18.06
CA GLY A 67 21.21 10.68 18.92
C GLY A 67 22.51 10.53 18.13
N LYS A 68 23.63 10.28 18.83
CA LYS A 68 24.87 9.84 18.19
C LYS A 68 24.72 8.39 17.74
N VAL A 69 24.44 8.22 16.44
CA VAL A 69 24.27 6.93 15.78
C VAL A 69 25.23 6.88 14.61
N ASP A 70 26.05 5.84 14.58
CA ASP A 70 27.01 5.59 13.52
C ASP A 70 26.62 4.32 12.76
N VAL A 71 27.02 4.22 11.49
CA VAL A 71 26.97 2.96 10.75
C VAL A 71 28.29 2.23 10.94
N VAL A 72 28.23 0.99 11.40
CA VAL A 72 29.39 0.13 11.62
C VAL A 72 29.32 -1.14 10.79
N MET A 73 30.47 -1.77 10.58
CA MET A 73 30.59 -3.02 9.83
C MET A 73 31.47 -4.06 10.52
N ARG A 74 31.23 -5.33 10.19
CA ARG A 74 32.11 -6.49 10.42
C ARG A 74 32.10 -7.42 9.20
N ARG A 75 33.14 -8.23 9.03
CA ARG A 75 33.29 -9.19 7.92
C ARG A 75 33.50 -10.59 8.42
N SER A 76 33.08 -11.57 7.63
CA SER A 76 33.34 -12.99 7.89
C SER A 76 33.86 -13.67 6.64
N ALA A 77 34.99 -14.36 6.77
CA ALA A 77 35.62 -15.14 5.70
C ALA A 77 35.29 -16.64 5.75
N ASP A 78 34.54 -17.09 6.76
CA ASP A 78 34.28 -18.50 7.06
C ASP A 78 32.77 -18.84 7.09
N GLY A 79 31.97 -18.06 6.37
CA GLY A 79 30.52 -18.26 6.25
C GLY A 79 29.72 -17.81 7.47
N GLY A 80 30.23 -16.83 8.21
CA GLY A 80 29.59 -16.23 9.38
C GLY A 80 29.93 -16.90 10.72
N LYS A 81 30.91 -17.81 10.75
CA LYS A 81 31.32 -18.51 11.98
C LYS A 81 32.14 -17.60 12.89
N THR A 82 33.03 -16.80 12.31
CA THR A 82 33.81 -15.78 13.00
C THR A 82 33.69 -14.44 12.28
N TRP A 83 33.84 -13.35 13.04
CA TRP A 83 33.67 -11.98 12.56
C TRP A 83 34.88 -11.13 12.90
N SER A 84 35.28 -10.26 11.97
CA SER A 84 36.37 -9.31 12.15
C SER A 84 36.10 -8.31 13.27
N ASN A 85 37.13 -7.55 13.64
CA ASN A 85 36.94 -6.33 14.43
C ASN A 85 35.97 -5.37 13.73
N MET A 86 35.21 -4.63 14.54
CA MET A 86 34.27 -3.62 14.09
C MET A 86 34.99 -2.42 13.48
N LYS A 87 34.42 -1.86 12.41
CA LYS A 87 34.84 -0.57 11.82
C LYS A 87 33.65 0.37 11.74
N VAL A 88 33.86 1.66 12.01
CA VAL A 88 32.89 2.73 11.71
C VAL A 88 33.03 3.10 10.24
N VAL A 89 31.93 3.15 9.50
CA VAL A 89 31.92 3.37 8.04
C VAL A 89 31.11 4.58 7.61
N ALA A 90 30.19 5.06 8.45
CA ALA A 90 29.54 6.36 8.27
C ALA A 90 29.19 6.97 9.63
N GLU A 91 29.33 8.29 9.71
CA GLU A 91 29.07 9.08 10.92
C GLU A 91 28.50 10.45 10.53
N ASN A 92 27.89 11.15 11.49
CA ASN A 92 27.33 12.49 11.29
C ASN A 92 27.57 13.38 12.53
N GLY A 93 28.84 13.56 12.94
CA GLY A 93 29.16 14.27 14.18
C GLY A 93 28.49 13.60 15.37
N ASP A 94 27.82 14.35 16.26
CA ASP A 94 27.03 13.80 17.38
C ASP A 94 25.58 13.45 17.01
N LEU A 95 25.24 13.45 15.71
CA LEU A 95 23.91 13.20 15.18
C LEU A 95 23.83 11.82 14.52
N LYS A 96 22.70 11.55 13.85
CA LYS A 96 22.39 10.25 13.25
C LYS A 96 23.04 10.10 11.87
N ALA A 97 23.74 8.99 11.68
CA ALA A 97 23.94 8.28 10.43
C ALA A 97 23.39 6.84 10.60
N GLY A 98 22.46 6.40 9.76
CA GLY A 98 21.75 5.13 9.98
C GLY A 98 21.04 4.58 8.75
N ASN A 99 20.17 3.57 8.97
CA ASN A 99 19.48 2.82 7.92
C ASN A 99 20.42 2.34 6.78
N PRO A 100 21.44 1.50 7.09
CA PRO A 100 22.34 1.00 6.06
C PRO A 100 21.59 0.19 5.00
N ALA A 101 21.91 0.43 3.74
CA ALA A 101 21.41 -0.30 2.58
C ALA A 101 22.57 -0.63 1.61
N PRO A 102 23.42 -1.63 1.92
CA PRO A 102 24.51 -2.05 1.07
C PRO A 102 24.04 -2.80 -0.19
N VAL A 103 24.82 -2.70 -1.27
CA VAL A 103 24.66 -3.49 -2.51
C VAL A 103 25.98 -3.59 -3.26
N TRP A 104 26.23 -4.73 -3.89
CA TRP A 104 27.35 -4.87 -4.82
C TRP A 104 26.93 -4.51 -6.24
N ASP A 105 27.68 -3.59 -6.85
CA ASP A 105 27.67 -3.34 -8.28
C ASP A 105 28.76 -4.19 -8.94
N LEU A 106 28.35 -5.29 -9.56
CA LEU A 106 29.24 -6.27 -10.19
C LEU A 106 29.36 -6.09 -11.71
N LEU A 107 28.58 -5.16 -12.27
CA LEU A 107 28.40 -5.02 -13.71
C LEU A 107 28.98 -3.71 -14.26
N ASP A 108 29.52 -2.84 -13.39
CA ASP A 108 30.26 -1.66 -13.81
C ASP A 108 31.61 -2.05 -14.44
N PRO A 109 31.83 -1.77 -15.74
CA PRO A 109 33.08 -2.11 -16.42
C PRO A 109 34.32 -1.37 -15.84
N ARG A 110 34.12 -0.27 -15.10
CA ARG A 110 35.20 0.48 -14.45
C ARG A 110 35.76 -0.24 -13.22
N PHE A 111 34.97 -1.13 -12.62
CA PHE A 111 35.32 -1.89 -11.42
C PHE A 111 35.14 -3.40 -11.67
N PRO A 112 36.05 -4.04 -12.43
CA PRO A 112 35.90 -5.42 -12.89
C PRO A 112 35.87 -6.47 -11.75
N HIS A 113 36.29 -6.09 -10.54
CA HIS A 113 36.20 -6.93 -9.34
C HIS A 113 34.97 -6.62 -8.46
N GLY A 114 34.08 -5.76 -8.95
CA GLY A 114 32.93 -5.26 -8.22
C GLY A 114 33.24 -4.02 -7.39
N ARG A 115 32.18 -3.27 -7.07
CA ARG A 115 32.21 -2.12 -6.17
C ARG A 115 31.05 -2.20 -5.19
N LEU A 116 31.35 -2.15 -3.91
CA LEU A 116 30.36 -2.15 -2.83
C LEU A 116 29.85 -0.74 -2.62
N PHE A 117 28.55 -0.52 -2.75
CA PHE A 117 27.87 0.67 -2.28
C PHE A 117 27.35 0.46 -0.86
N LEU A 118 27.44 1.51 -0.06
CA LEU A 118 26.71 1.64 1.20
C LEU A 118 25.87 2.92 1.12
N PHE A 119 24.57 2.76 0.91
CA PHE A 119 23.62 3.86 1.06
C PHE A 119 23.23 3.98 2.55
N TYR A 120 23.01 5.21 3.02
CA TYR A 120 22.60 5.48 4.40
C TYR A 120 21.89 6.84 4.49
N ASN A 121 21.15 7.05 5.58
CA ASN A 121 20.52 8.33 5.89
C ASN A 121 21.34 9.09 6.94
N THR A 122 21.37 10.42 6.84
CA THR A 122 21.71 11.29 7.98
C THR A 122 20.47 12.07 8.42
N ALA A 123 20.41 12.48 9.69
CA ALA A 123 19.37 13.37 10.17
C ALA A 123 19.89 14.30 11.26
N ASN A 124 19.34 15.52 11.33
CA ASN A 124 19.65 16.51 12.37
C ASN A 124 18.58 16.64 13.47
N GLY A 125 17.60 15.74 13.47
CA GLY A 125 16.58 15.63 14.51
C GLY A 125 15.95 14.23 14.50
N SER A 126 15.17 13.95 15.54
CA SER A 126 14.35 12.73 15.62
C SER A 126 13.40 12.61 14.43
N GLU A 127 12.96 11.39 14.12
CA GLU A 127 12.03 11.16 13.02
C GLU A 127 10.75 12.00 13.16
N ASN A 128 10.19 12.12 14.36
CA ASN A 128 9.03 13.00 14.60
C ASN A 128 9.33 14.47 14.29
N GLN A 129 10.50 14.99 14.67
CA GLN A 129 10.88 16.37 14.31
C GLN A 129 11.03 16.53 12.79
N VAL A 130 11.57 15.52 12.09
CA VAL A 130 11.66 15.54 10.63
C VAL A 130 10.26 15.54 10.01
N ARG A 131 9.35 14.64 10.46
CA ARG A 131 7.94 14.61 10.03
C ARG A 131 7.22 15.92 10.27
N GLU A 132 7.50 16.61 11.37
CA GLU A 132 6.92 17.93 11.67
C GLU A 132 7.53 19.07 10.85
N GLY A 133 8.54 18.80 10.02
CA GLY A 133 9.25 19.81 9.24
C GLY A 133 10.22 20.66 10.07
N LYS A 134 10.58 20.22 11.29
CA LYS A 134 11.50 20.90 12.21
C LYS A 134 12.94 20.40 12.11
N ALA A 135 13.17 19.34 11.36
CA ALA A 135 14.46 18.72 11.12
C ALA A 135 14.51 18.15 9.68
N VAL A 136 15.70 17.78 9.25
CA VAL A 136 16.01 17.29 7.90
C VAL A 136 16.61 15.90 7.98
N ALA A 137 16.17 15.03 7.06
CA ALA A 137 16.83 13.77 6.75
C ALA A 137 17.39 13.84 5.31
N GLU A 138 18.61 13.36 5.13
CA GLU A 138 19.32 13.35 3.85
C GLU A 138 19.70 11.92 3.46
N VAL A 139 19.96 11.72 2.17
CA VAL A 139 20.36 10.42 1.60
C VAL A 139 21.77 10.52 1.03
N TRP A 140 22.62 9.58 1.45
CA TRP A 140 24.03 9.55 1.11
C TRP A 140 24.44 8.17 0.63
N PHE A 141 25.56 8.09 -0.09
CA PHE A 141 26.27 6.84 -0.27
C PHE A 141 27.78 7.00 -0.17
N ARG A 142 28.45 5.90 0.14
CA ARG A 142 29.90 5.71 -0.01
C ARG A 142 30.15 4.43 -0.79
N THR A 143 31.33 4.32 -1.40
CA THR A 143 31.72 3.11 -2.13
C THR A 143 33.04 2.52 -1.63
N SER A 144 33.21 1.22 -1.80
CA SER A 144 34.44 0.49 -1.50
C SER A 144 34.75 -0.52 -2.62
N ILE A 145 36.03 -0.74 -2.89
CA ILE A 145 36.54 -1.71 -3.87
C ILE A 145 37.41 -2.80 -3.20
N ASP A 146 37.48 -2.79 -1.87
CA ASP A 146 38.33 -3.66 -1.03
C ASP A 146 37.53 -4.28 0.13
N ASN A 147 36.28 -4.64 -0.14
CA ASN A 147 35.36 -5.24 0.83
C ASN A 147 35.19 -4.39 2.11
N GLY A 148 35.17 -3.07 1.98
CA GLY A 148 34.98 -2.12 3.09
C GLY A 148 36.22 -1.89 3.96
N ASP A 149 37.43 -2.23 3.47
CA ASP A 149 38.65 -1.86 4.16
C ASP A 149 38.92 -0.36 4.10
N SER A 150 38.65 0.25 2.95
CA SER A 150 38.62 1.69 2.71
C SER A 150 37.33 2.10 2.00
N TRP A 151 36.97 3.37 2.12
CA TRP A 151 35.72 3.94 1.60
C TRP A 151 35.99 5.28 0.93
N SER A 152 35.29 5.54 -0.18
CA SER A 152 35.28 6.85 -0.85
C SER A 152 34.76 7.96 0.07
N ASP A 153 34.92 9.21 -0.36
CA ASP A 153 34.17 10.32 0.25
C ASP A 153 32.65 10.10 0.11
N PRO A 154 31.85 10.62 1.06
CA PRO A 154 30.40 10.52 1.01
C PRO A 154 29.81 11.42 -0.08
N VAL A 155 28.81 10.90 -0.80
CA VAL A 155 28.10 11.61 -1.86
C VAL A 155 26.65 11.84 -1.42
N ASN A 156 26.23 13.10 -1.34
CA ASN A 156 24.84 13.47 -1.06
C ASN A 156 24.01 13.34 -2.35
N ILE A 157 22.95 12.52 -2.31
CA ILE A 157 22.04 12.32 -3.44
C ILE A 157 20.61 12.78 -3.15
N THR A 158 20.39 13.48 -2.02
CA THR A 158 19.07 13.87 -1.53
C THR A 158 18.21 14.53 -2.59
N ARG A 159 18.76 15.49 -3.36
CA ARG A 159 18.01 16.18 -4.43
C ARG A 159 17.57 15.29 -5.59
N GLN A 160 18.25 14.16 -5.80
CA GLN A 160 17.94 13.23 -6.88
C GLN A 160 16.84 12.25 -6.47
N VAL A 161 16.84 11.83 -5.19
CA VAL A 161 16.03 10.72 -4.68
C VAL A 161 14.93 11.12 -3.69
N HIS A 162 14.89 12.39 -3.28
CA HIS A 162 13.94 12.92 -2.31
C HIS A 162 13.31 14.22 -2.84
N ARG A 163 12.05 14.50 -2.45
CA ARG A 163 11.31 15.72 -2.83
C ARG A 163 11.10 16.64 -1.63
N ILE A 164 12.21 17.07 -1.04
CA ILE A 164 12.26 17.84 0.20
C ILE A 164 11.97 19.34 0.02
N LEU A 165 11.21 19.93 0.96
CA LEU A 165 10.92 21.36 1.07
C LEU A 165 11.48 21.96 2.37
N GLN A 166 12.77 22.32 2.38
CA GLN A 166 13.47 22.84 3.56
C GLN A 166 14.49 23.95 3.21
N PRO A 167 14.05 25.07 2.60
CA PRO A 167 14.94 26.13 2.13
C PRO A 167 15.74 26.81 3.25
N GLY A 168 15.23 26.77 4.49
CA GLY A 168 15.94 27.30 5.67
C GLY A 168 17.13 26.46 6.11
N PHE A 169 17.18 25.19 5.73
CA PHE A 169 18.33 24.30 5.98
C PHE A 169 19.28 24.27 4.78
N ASN A 170 18.73 24.14 3.57
CA ASN A 170 19.48 24.18 2.33
C ASN A 170 18.63 24.88 1.26
N ALA A 171 19.14 25.97 0.67
CA ALA A 171 18.42 26.80 -0.29
C ALA A 171 17.96 26.04 -1.55
N ASP A 172 18.56 24.88 -1.85
CA ASP A 172 18.19 24.03 -2.97
C ASP A 172 17.01 23.07 -2.67
N TYR A 173 16.57 22.96 -1.42
CA TYR A 173 15.49 22.07 -1.00
C TYR A 173 14.13 22.76 -1.16
N LEU A 174 13.66 22.81 -2.41
CA LEU A 174 12.53 23.62 -2.87
C LEU A 174 11.39 22.79 -3.50
N PHE A 175 11.39 21.48 -3.34
CA PHE A 175 10.38 20.61 -3.95
C PHE A 175 9.03 20.77 -3.25
N THR A 176 8.02 21.26 -3.98
CA THR A 176 6.69 21.58 -3.42
C THR A 176 5.91 20.36 -2.92
N GLU A 177 6.35 19.15 -3.28
CA GLU A 177 5.76 17.90 -2.81
C GLU A 177 5.93 17.68 -1.29
N ASP A 178 6.88 18.38 -0.64
CA ASP A 178 7.12 18.36 0.81
C ASP A 178 7.27 16.94 1.38
N TRP A 179 8.17 16.16 0.78
CA TRP A 179 8.60 14.89 1.36
C TRP A 179 9.55 15.17 2.52
N ARG A 180 9.20 14.71 3.72
CA ARG A 180 9.90 15.07 4.94
C ARG A 180 10.87 13.98 5.38
N THR A 181 10.39 12.91 6.01
CA THR A 181 11.26 11.79 6.38
C THR A 181 11.81 11.09 5.15
N ASN A 182 12.93 10.40 5.30
CA ASN A 182 13.42 9.44 4.32
C ASN A 182 14.08 8.29 5.06
N ALA A 183 13.66 7.06 4.76
CA ALA A 183 14.28 5.86 5.29
C ALA A 183 14.51 4.85 4.15
N LEU A 184 15.76 4.43 4.00
CA LEU A 184 16.16 3.36 3.09
C LEU A 184 15.75 2.00 3.64
N THR A 185 15.66 1.01 2.76
CA THR A 185 15.28 -0.40 2.97
C THR A 185 14.56 -0.67 4.30
N PRO A 186 15.20 -0.82 5.49
CA PRO A 186 16.59 -1.16 5.80
C PRO A 186 16.85 -2.66 5.59
N GLY A 187 18.13 -3.06 5.47
CA GLY A 187 18.54 -4.38 4.98
C GLY A 187 19.49 -4.19 3.80
N HIS A 188 19.32 -4.90 2.69
CA HIS A 188 20.15 -4.70 1.49
C HIS A 188 19.39 -4.05 0.33
N ALA A 189 20.12 -3.34 -0.53
CA ALA A 189 19.67 -2.97 -1.87
C ALA A 189 20.08 -4.05 -2.88
N ILE A 190 19.59 -3.98 -4.12
CA ILE A 190 19.83 -5.02 -5.14
C ILE A 190 20.40 -4.43 -6.44
N GLN A 191 21.20 -5.23 -7.14
CA GLN A 191 21.52 -5.02 -8.55
C GLN A 191 20.67 -5.96 -9.39
N LEU A 192 19.92 -5.43 -10.35
CA LEU A 192 19.12 -6.23 -11.28
C LEU A 192 20.04 -6.96 -12.26
N LEU A 193 19.77 -8.24 -12.48
CA LEU A 193 20.58 -9.15 -13.29
C LEU A 193 19.90 -9.53 -14.61
N THR A 194 18.59 -9.26 -14.75
CA THR A 194 17.80 -9.64 -15.93
C THR A 194 17.59 -8.46 -16.87
N LYS A 195 17.53 -8.75 -18.19
CA LYS A 195 17.21 -7.74 -19.20
C LYS A 195 15.73 -7.30 -19.11
N PRO A 196 15.38 -6.06 -19.49
CA PRO A 196 16.27 -5.04 -20.07
C PRO A 196 17.08 -4.23 -19.04
N TYR A 197 16.78 -4.32 -17.74
CA TYR A 197 17.35 -3.46 -16.69
C TYR A 197 18.62 -4.00 -16.03
N ARG A 198 19.29 -4.96 -16.67
CA ARG A 198 20.49 -5.60 -16.14
C ARG A 198 21.58 -4.55 -15.85
N GLY A 199 22.05 -4.49 -14.62
CA GLY A 199 23.02 -3.50 -14.14
C GLY A 199 22.42 -2.44 -13.22
N ARG A 200 21.11 -2.20 -13.30
CA ARG A 200 20.40 -1.22 -12.47
C ARG A 200 20.60 -1.52 -10.99
N LEU A 201 21.02 -0.52 -10.23
CA LEU A 201 20.96 -0.54 -8.77
C LEU A 201 19.57 -0.08 -8.34
N TYR A 202 18.86 -0.86 -7.54
CA TYR A 202 17.54 -0.51 -7.01
C TYR A 202 17.57 -0.48 -5.48
N ILE A 203 17.09 0.62 -4.91
CA ILE A 203 17.04 0.88 -3.48
C ILE A 203 15.58 1.17 -3.12
N ALA A 204 14.96 0.28 -2.35
CA ALA A 204 13.65 0.54 -1.77
C ALA A 204 13.76 1.56 -0.63
N ALA A 205 12.74 2.41 -0.47
CA ALA A 205 12.74 3.47 0.52
C ALA A 205 11.30 3.90 0.90
N ASN A 206 11.18 4.81 1.85
CA ASN A 206 9.93 5.48 2.19
C ASN A 206 10.16 6.92 2.63
N HIS A 207 9.09 7.71 2.59
CA HIS A 207 9.05 9.08 3.10
C HIS A 207 7.69 9.36 3.74
N SER A 208 7.61 10.39 4.57
CA SER A 208 6.35 11.06 4.91
C SER A 208 6.13 12.24 3.96
N GLN A 209 4.87 12.64 3.75
CA GLN A 209 4.51 13.74 2.86
C GLN A 209 3.59 14.74 3.57
N GLY A 210 3.98 16.01 3.56
CA GLY A 210 3.24 17.08 4.20
C GLY A 210 3.21 16.98 5.73
N ALA A 211 2.23 17.65 6.35
CA ALA A 211 2.03 17.61 7.79
C ALA A 211 1.73 16.18 8.27
N PRO A 212 2.18 15.78 9.48
CA PRO A 212 1.84 14.49 10.06
C PRO A 212 0.34 14.24 10.06
N GLN A 213 -0.07 13.02 9.71
CA GLN A 213 -1.47 12.60 9.73
C GLN A 213 -1.69 11.53 10.80
N ASP A 214 -2.94 11.40 11.24
CA ASP A 214 -3.34 10.33 12.13
C ASP A 214 -3.02 8.96 11.53
N SER A 215 -2.71 8.01 12.40
CA SER A 215 -2.34 6.64 12.01
C SER A 215 -1.23 6.58 10.96
N PHE A 216 -0.34 7.59 10.92
CA PHE A 216 0.81 7.63 10.01
C PHE A 216 0.42 7.58 8.52
N PHE A 217 -0.79 8.04 8.16
CA PHE A 217 -1.24 8.06 6.76
C PHE A 217 -0.50 9.06 5.86
N ASP A 218 0.39 9.88 6.42
CA ASP A 218 1.36 10.70 5.69
C ASP A 218 2.49 9.88 5.05
N TYR A 219 2.74 8.63 5.46
CA TYR A 219 3.82 7.83 4.89
C TYR A 219 3.49 7.18 3.55
N ARG A 220 4.49 7.12 2.67
CA ARG A 220 4.50 6.40 1.41
C ARG A 220 5.81 5.66 1.22
N ALA A 221 5.73 4.40 0.80
CA ALA A 221 6.88 3.65 0.29
C ALA A 221 7.11 3.97 -1.18
N TYR A 222 8.35 3.88 -1.62
CA TYR A 222 8.77 4.03 -3.01
C TYR A 222 10.09 3.26 -3.22
N GLY A 223 10.76 3.51 -4.33
CA GLY A 223 12.18 3.20 -4.47
C GLY A 223 12.85 4.17 -5.42
N PHE A 224 14.17 4.12 -5.49
CA PHE A 224 14.96 4.87 -6.47
C PHE A 224 16.03 3.97 -7.05
N TYR A 225 16.52 4.32 -8.23
CA TYR A 225 17.45 3.49 -8.96
C TYR A 225 18.48 4.30 -9.75
N SER A 226 19.57 3.64 -10.08
CA SER A 226 20.61 4.14 -10.98
C SER A 226 20.84 3.12 -12.10
N ASP A 227 20.85 3.62 -13.34
CA ASP A 227 21.15 2.85 -14.55
C ASP A 227 22.59 3.07 -15.06
N ASP A 228 23.34 3.94 -14.40
CA ASP A 228 24.67 4.42 -14.79
C ASP A 228 25.71 4.16 -13.69
N HIS A 229 25.49 3.08 -12.92
CA HIS A 229 26.41 2.63 -11.89
C HIS A 229 26.72 3.73 -10.87
N GLY A 230 25.66 4.36 -10.33
CA GLY A 230 25.71 5.33 -9.25
C GLY A 230 26.16 6.74 -9.63
N GLU A 231 26.24 7.08 -10.92
CA GLU A 231 26.53 8.45 -11.36
C GLU A 231 25.31 9.37 -11.18
N SER A 232 24.11 8.87 -11.49
CA SER A 232 22.85 9.57 -11.27
C SER A 232 21.75 8.62 -10.81
N PHE A 233 20.76 9.19 -10.13
CA PHE A 233 19.63 8.46 -9.56
C PHE A 233 18.30 9.05 -10.01
N ARG A 234 17.31 8.17 -10.13
CA ARG A 234 15.92 8.49 -10.47
C ARG A 234 14.98 7.91 -9.44
N ILE A 235 13.97 8.68 -9.09
CA ILE A 235 12.84 8.21 -8.29
C ILE A 235 12.01 7.24 -9.14
N GLY A 236 11.72 6.08 -8.58
CA GLY A 236 10.77 5.09 -9.11
C GLY A 236 9.35 5.33 -8.60
N ALA A 237 8.48 4.34 -8.81
CA ALA A 237 7.07 4.49 -8.47
C ALA A 237 6.81 4.56 -6.95
N THR A 238 5.91 5.46 -6.57
CA THR A 238 5.30 5.48 -5.23
C THR A 238 4.32 4.32 -5.09
N VAL A 239 4.35 3.65 -3.94
CA VAL A 239 3.32 2.70 -3.53
C VAL A 239 2.13 3.51 -3.00
N GLU A 240 1.06 3.60 -3.78
CA GLU A 240 -0.14 4.42 -3.49
C GLU A 240 -1.05 3.79 -2.41
N VAL A 241 -0.44 3.41 -1.29
CA VAL A 241 -1.12 2.89 -0.10
C VAL A 241 -0.69 3.73 1.11
N PRO A 242 -1.60 4.49 1.73
CA PRO A 242 -1.28 5.28 2.92
C PRO A 242 -0.70 4.44 4.06
N GLY A 243 0.32 4.97 4.72
CA GLY A 243 1.04 4.28 5.79
C GLY A 243 2.05 3.24 5.31
N SER A 244 2.23 3.06 3.99
CA SER A 244 3.33 2.23 3.48
C SER A 244 4.68 2.84 3.88
N ASN A 245 5.59 2.01 4.40
CA ASN A 245 6.78 2.46 5.12
C ASN A 245 8.01 1.61 4.71
N GLU A 246 8.82 1.11 5.66
CA GLU A 246 10.02 0.31 5.38
C GLU A 246 9.77 -0.84 4.40
N SER A 247 10.61 -0.95 3.38
CA SER A 247 10.40 -1.79 2.23
C SER A 247 11.70 -2.43 1.78
N ILE A 248 11.66 -3.67 1.33
CA ILE A 248 12.81 -4.35 0.71
C ILE A 248 12.40 -4.91 -0.64
N ALA A 249 13.35 -5.03 -1.57
CA ALA A 249 13.04 -5.50 -2.92
C ALA A 249 13.90 -6.70 -3.32
N SER A 250 13.36 -7.52 -4.22
CA SER A 250 14.07 -8.63 -4.85
C SER A 250 13.65 -8.74 -6.32
N GLU A 251 14.57 -9.14 -7.18
CA GLU A 251 14.28 -9.47 -8.56
C GLU A 251 13.90 -10.96 -8.66
N TRP A 252 12.90 -11.31 -9.46
CA TRP A 252 12.62 -12.69 -9.82
C TRP A 252 13.27 -13.03 -11.17
N PRO A 253 13.58 -14.31 -11.48
CA PRO A 253 14.31 -14.67 -12.71
C PRO A 253 13.64 -14.34 -14.04
N ASP A 254 12.35 -13.95 -14.04
CA ASP A 254 11.68 -13.44 -15.24
C ASP A 254 11.77 -11.91 -15.40
N GLY A 255 12.56 -11.26 -14.54
CA GLY A 255 12.86 -9.82 -14.60
C GLY A 255 11.89 -8.93 -13.82
N ARG A 256 10.83 -9.49 -13.22
CA ARG A 256 9.96 -8.67 -12.35
C ARG A 256 10.68 -8.31 -11.06
N LEU A 257 10.52 -7.06 -10.65
CA LEU A 257 10.88 -6.57 -9.32
C LEU A 257 9.72 -6.83 -8.36
N ILE A 258 10.01 -7.30 -7.16
CA ILE A 258 9.03 -7.55 -6.10
C ILE A 258 9.47 -6.75 -4.88
N GLN A 259 8.66 -5.79 -4.44
CA GLN A 259 8.88 -5.00 -3.25
C GLN A 259 7.93 -5.43 -2.13
N ASN A 260 8.47 -5.71 -0.96
CA ASN A 260 7.75 -6.13 0.24
C ASN A 260 7.82 -5.03 1.30
N THR A 261 6.66 -4.53 1.71
CA THR A 261 6.51 -3.25 2.41
C THR A 261 5.78 -3.41 3.73
N ARG A 262 6.29 -2.71 4.75
CA ARG A 262 5.67 -2.56 6.08
C ARG A 262 4.49 -1.62 5.99
N GLN A 263 3.38 -1.99 6.63
CA GLN A 263 2.23 -1.13 6.79
C GLN A 263 2.27 -0.49 8.20
N GLN A 264 2.71 0.77 8.27
CA GLN A 264 2.92 1.54 9.50
C GLN A 264 1.61 1.91 10.20
N SER A 265 0.52 2.10 9.45
CA SER A 265 -0.76 2.50 10.04
C SER A 265 -1.36 1.42 10.95
N GLY A 266 -0.98 0.16 10.76
CA GLY A 266 -1.49 -0.96 11.55
C GLY A 266 -2.95 -1.33 11.28
N VAL A 267 -3.63 -0.63 10.36
CA VAL A 267 -4.99 -0.94 9.89
C VAL A 267 -5.04 -2.34 9.28
N ASN A 268 -4.01 -2.71 8.52
CA ASN A 268 -3.76 -4.08 8.10
C ASN A 268 -2.48 -4.60 8.75
N ARG A 269 -2.56 -5.78 9.35
CA ARG A 269 -1.44 -6.49 10.01
C ARG A 269 -0.80 -7.53 9.08
N GLN A 270 -0.70 -7.21 7.80
CA GLN A 270 -0.10 -8.03 6.75
C GLN A 270 0.97 -7.24 6.00
N ARG A 271 1.91 -7.94 5.36
CA ARG A 271 2.86 -7.33 4.43
C ARG A 271 2.15 -6.86 3.18
N LEU A 272 2.50 -5.68 2.70
CA LEU A 272 2.10 -5.16 1.40
C LEU A 272 3.14 -5.62 0.37
N VAL A 273 2.69 -6.15 -0.77
CA VAL A 273 3.56 -6.61 -1.85
C VAL A 273 3.24 -5.84 -3.12
N SER A 274 4.25 -5.22 -3.71
CA SER A 274 4.17 -4.52 -4.99
C SER A 274 5.06 -5.22 -6.01
N ILE A 275 4.57 -5.42 -7.24
CA ILE A 275 5.33 -6.07 -8.32
C ILE A 275 5.53 -5.05 -9.43
N SER A 276 6.65 -5.08 -10.14
CA SER A 276 6.94 -4.21 -11.28
C SER A 276 7.62 -5.00 -12.39
N SER A 277 7.16 -4.84 -13.63
CA SER A 277 7.74 -5.43 -14.84
C SER A 277 8.77 -4.51 -15.52
N ASP A 278 8.90 -3.27 -15.04
CA ASP A 278 9.75 -2.23 -15.64
C ASP A 278 10.89 -1.77 -14.71
N GLY A 279 11.31 -2.65 -13.81
CA GLY A 279 12.44 -2.41 -12.92
C GLY A 279 12.20 -1.31 -11.88
N GLY A 280 10.95 -1.13 -11.46
CA GLY A 280 10.53 -0.21 -10.41
C GLY A 280 10.09 1.18 -10.89
N ALA A 281 9.91 1.40 -12.19
CA ALA A 281 9.40 2.67 -12.70
C ALA A 281 7.88 2.80 -12.54
N HIS A 282 7.13 1.68 -12.58
CA HIS A 282 5.71 1.58 -12.26
C HIS A 282 5.44 0.31 -11.44
N TRP A 283 4.37 0.34 -10.63
CA TRP A 283 3.88 -0.84 -9.94
C TRP A 283 2.79 -1.54 -10.76
N ASP A 284 3.07 -2.77 -11.16
CA ASP A 284 2.16 -3.73 -11.79
C ASP A 284 1.06 -4.23 -10.89
N THR A 285 1.28 -4.31 -9.59
CA THR A 285 0.24 -4.60 -8.62
C THR A 285 0.67 -4.01 -7.31
N THR A 286 -0.30 -3.86 -6.40
CA THR A 286 -0.03 -3.75 -4.98
C THR A 286 -1.16 -4.44 -4.21
N TYR A 287 -0.81 -5.40 -3.33
CA TYR A 287 -1.80 -6.15 -2.55
C TYR A 287 -1.26 -6.55 -1.16
N TYR A 288 -2.16 -6.80 -0.21
CA TYR A 288 -1.78 -7.36 1.09
C TYR A 288 -1.66 -8.88 1.00
N ASP A 289 -0.50 -9.42 1.40
CA ASP A 289 -0.29 -10.86 1.43
C ASP A 289 -0.80 -11.43 2.76
N ARG A 290 -1.95 -12.12 2.71
CA ARG A 290 -2.58 -12.74 3.88
C ARG A 290 -1.73 -13.80 4.57
N PHE A 291 -0.72 -14.30 3.88
CA PHE A 291 0.17 -15.33 4.38
C PHE A 291 1.42 -14.77 5.07
N LEU A 292 1.59 -13.44 5.03
CA LEU A 292 2.68 -12.73 5.65
C LEU A 292 2.13 -11.76 6.71
N PRO A 293 1.65 -12.26 7.87
CA PRO A 293 1.24 -11.39 8.96
C PRO A 293 2.46 -10.61 9.48
N SER A 294 2.22 -9.41 10.00
CA SER A 294 3.27 -8.52 10.49
C SER A 294 2.84 -7.72 11.72
N PRO A 295 3.70 -7.59 12.74
CA PRO A 295 3.44 -6.80 13.93
C PRO A 295 3.90 -5.34 13.75
N ILE A 296 3.83 -4.82 12.52
CA ILE A 296 4.39 -3.51 12.14
C ILE A 296 5.91 -3.48 12.37
N CYS A 297 6.63 -4.29 11.59
CA CYS A 297 8.08 -4.45 11.67
C CYS A 297 8.68 -4.58 10.27
N GLN A 298 9.97 -4.27 10.09
CA GLN A 298 10.72 -4.60 8.89
C GLN A 298 10.71 -6.12 8.63
N ALA A 299 10.91 -6.50 7.37
CA ALA A 299 11.09 -7.87 6.91
C ALA A 299 12.18 -7.92 5.83
N SER A 300 12.73 -9.10 5.54
CA SER A 300 13.67 -9.30 4.43
C SER A 300 13.06 -10.15 3.32
N THR A 301 13.47 -9.90 2.08
CA THR A 301 13.29 -10.80 0.93
C THR A 301 14.62 -11.00 0.22
N LEU A 302 14.83 -12.18 -0.37
CA LEU A 302 16.03 -12.48 -1.15
C LEU A 302 15.71 -13.49 -2.26
N LEU A 303 16.24 -13.28 -3.47
CA LEU A 303 16.30 -14.34 -4.48
C LEU A 303 17.42 -15.33 -4.12
N PHE A 304 17.04 -16.56 -3.79
CA PHE A 304 17.94 -17.65 -3.45
C PHE A 304 17.96 -18.69 -4.55
N TYR A 305 19.15 -19.20 -4.86
CA TYR A 305 19.31 -20.34 -5.75
C TYR A 305 19.79 -21.56 -4.95
N ASP A 306 18.91 -22.55 -4.81
CA ASP A 306 19.29 -23.91 -4.45
C ASP A 306 19.85 -24.57 -5.71
N HIS A 307 21.17 -24.61 -5.81
CA HIS A 307 21.91 -24.91 -7.04
C HIS A 307 21.50 -24.03 -8.24
N LYS A 308 20.45 -24.42 -8.98
CA LYS A 308 19.91 -23.69 -10.15
C LYS A 308 18.44 -23.36 -10.03
N LYS A 309 17.78 -23.84 -8.96
CA LYS A 309 16.34 -23.64 -8.78
C LYS A 309 16.11 -22.37 -7.95
N PRO A 310 15.37 -21.39 -8.48
CA PRO A 310 15.13 -20.14 -7.79
C PRO A 310 14.02 -20.30 -6.73
N TYR A 311 14.21 -19.63 -5.60
CA TYR A 311 13.21 -19.43 -4.57
C TYR A 311 13.26 -17.99 -4.07
N LEU A 312 12.10 -17.42 -3.81
CA LEU A 312 11.99 -16.15 -3.10
C LEU A 312 11.97 -16.50 -1.62
N LEU A 313 13.01 -16.10 -0.89
CA LEU A 313 13.04 -16.21 0.56
C LEU A 313 12.38 -15.00 1.19
N PHE A 314 11.82 -15.21 2.38
CA PHE A 314 11.26 -14.15 3.21
C PHE A 314 11.51 -14.42 4.68
N SER A 315 11.84 -13.38 5.45
CA SER A 315 11.92 -13.46 6.90
C SER A 315 11.26 -12.29 7.60
N ASN A 316 10.48 -12.59 8.64
CA ASN A 316 9.94 -11.58 9.54
C ASN A 316 9.56 -12.18 10.91
N PRO A 317 9.34 -11.35 11.94
CA PRO A 317 8.59 -11.74 13.12
C PRO A 317 7.15 -12.02 12.71
N GLN A 318 6.73 -13.28 12.79
CA GLN A 318 5.48 -13.72 12.20
C GLN A 318 4.33 -13.70 13.24
N SER A 319 3.90 -12.50 13.56
CA SER A 319 2.81 -12.20 14.50
C SER A 319 2.03 -10.97 14.02
N THR A 320 0.83 -10.74 14.52
CA THR A 320 0.04 -9.52 14.25
C THR A 320 0.13 -8.49 15.38
N SER A 321 0.68 -8.89 16.54
CA SER A 321 0.68 -8.10 17.77
C SER A 321 2.08 -7.69 18.22
N ARG A 322 3.01 -8.64 18.33
CA ARG A 322 4.34 -8.45 18.93
C ARG A 322 5.47 -8.86 17.98
N ARG A 323 6.65 -8.26 18.19
CA ARG A 323 7.89 -8.61 17.50
C ARG A 323 8.51 -9.85 18.13
N GLU A 324 7.99 -11.02 17.75
CA GLU A 324 8.35 -12.34 18.24
C GLU A 324 8.17 -13.38 17.12
N HIS A 325 8.68 -14.59 17.32
CA HIS A 325 8.61 -15.70 16.36
C HIS A 325 9.21 -15.34 14.99
N LEU A 326 10.54 -15.20 14.91
CA LEU A 326 11.22 -14.99 13.64
C LEU A 326 11.10 -16.25 12.78
N VAL A 327 10.50 -16.12 11.60
CA VAL A 327 10.27 -17.22 10.66
C VAL A 327 11.05 -16.99 9.37
N LEU A 328 11.55 -18.08 8.80
CA LEU A 328 12.08 -18.13 7.43
C LEU A 328 11.09 -18.88 6.54
N LYS A 329 10.77 -18.32 5.38
CA LYS A 329 9.91 -18.94 4.36
C LYS A 329 10.58 -18.98 3.00
N ALA A 330 10.16 -19.92 2.16
CA ALA A 330 10.55 -19.99 0.76
C ALA A 330 9.33 -20.16 -0.17
N SER A 331 9.37 -19.43 -1.28
CA SER A 331 8.38 -19.50 -2.34
C SER A 331 9.02 -19.91 -3.67
N PRO A 332 8.53 -20.96 -4.34
CA PRO A 332 9.03 -21.38 -5.66
C PRO A 332 8.40 -20.59 -6.82
N ASP A 333 7.47 -19.68 -6.54
CA ASP A 333 6.57 -19.07 -7.53
C ASP A 333 6.39 -17.56 -7.30
N ALA A 334 7.49 -16.87 -6.97
CA ALA A 334 7.55 -15.42 -6.84
C ALA A 334 6.64 -14.85 -5.73
N GLY A 335 6.50 -15.56 -4.62
CA GLY A 335 5.69 -15.14 -3.46
C GLY A 335 4.20 -15.46 -3.58
N LYS A 336 3.75 -16.19 -4.62
CA LYS A 336 2.35 -16.60 -4.74
C LYS A 336 1.96 -17.65 -3.70
N THR A 337 2.86 -18.60 -3.44
CA THR A 337 2.72 -19.60 -2.39
C THR A 337 4.01 -19.73 -1.58
N TRP A 338 3.88 -20.00 -0.29
CA TRP A 338 5.00 -20.22 0.63
C TRP A 338 5.06 -21.70 1.00
N THR A 339 5.74 -22.50 0.17
CA THR A 339 5.73 -23.97 0.29
C THR A 339 6.63 -24.48 1.40
N GLU A 340 7.62 -23.68 1.81
CA GLU A 340 8.46 -23.95 2.98
C GLU A 340 8.30 -22.82 3.99
N SER A 341 8.28 -23.17 5.27
CA SER A 341 8.17 -22.20 6.36
C SER A 341 8.68 -22.85 7.63
N ARG A 342 9.58 -22.19 8.36
CA ARG A 342 10.16 -22.75 9.59
C ARG A 342 10.51 -21.66 10.59
N LEU A 343 10.16 -21.88 11.86
CA LEU A 343 10.53 -21.03 12.97
C LEU A 343 12.06 -21.06 13.15
N VAL A 344 12.69 -19.90 13.12
CA VAL A 344 14.12 -19.73 13.37
C VAL A 344 14.35 -19.40 14.84
N TRP A 345 13.60 -18.45 15.39
CA TRP A 345 13.74 -18.01 16.78
C TRP A 345 12.37 -17.78 17.41
N GLU A 346 12.10 -18.44 18.54
CA GLU A 346 10.81 -18.38 19.22
C GLU A 346 10.58 -17.04 19.95
N GLY A 347 11.61 -16.52 20.62
CA GLY A 347 11.49 -15.34 21.48
C GLY A 347 11.35 -14.00 20.74
N ASP A 348 11.57 -12.91 21.48
CA ASP A 348 11.57 -11.56 20.91
C ASP A 348 12.57 -11.46 19.75
N ALA A 349 12.08 -10.99 18.61
CA ALA A 349 12.87 -10.75 17.41
C ALA A 349 12.22 -9.66 16.57
N ALA A 350 13.05 -8.81 15.97
CA ALA A 350 12.60 -7.65 15.21
C ALA A 350 13.17 -7.66 13.79
N TYR A 351 14.08 -6.74 13.46
CA TYR A 351 14.53 -6.57 12.08
C TYR A 351 15.44 -7.74 11.68
N SER A 352 15.44 -8.08 10.40
CA SER A 352 16.26 -9.17 9.88
C SER A 352 16.70 -8.89 8.44
N ASP A 353 17.82 -9.47 8.03
CA ASP A 353 18.27 -9.43 6.66
C ASP A 353 18.87 -10.76 6.20
N LEU A 354 18.51 -11.18 4.99
CA LEU A 354 18.84 -12.47 4.39
C LEU A 354 20.07 -12.36 3.48
N VAL A 355 20.90 -13.40 3.46
CA VAL A 355 22.00 -13.54 2.50
C VAL A 355 22.17 -15.00 2.08
N GLN A 356 22.49 -15.24 0.81
CA GLN A 356 22.90 -16.58 0.36
C GLN A 356 24.39 -16.79 0.69
N VAL A 357 24.71 -17.63 1.68
CA VAL A 357 26.09 -17.86 2.14
C VAL A 357 26.88 -18.66 1.11
N ASN A 358 26.25 -19.69 0.53
CA ASN A 358 26.77 -20.50 -0.57
C ASN A 358 25.61 -21.20 -1.30
N GLY A 359 25.91 -22.20 -2.14
CA GLY A 359 24.89 -22.91 -2.93
C GLY A 359 23.84 -23.69 -2.12
N GLU A 360 24.07 -23.92 -0.82
CA GLU A 360 23.21 -24.76 0.03
C GLU A 360 22.79 -24.06 1.34
N GLN A 361 23.44 -22.96 1.72
CA GLN A 361 23.23 -22.28 3.00
C GLN A 361 22.58 -20.91 2.86
N ILE A 362 21.57 -20.70 3.68
CA ILE A 362 20.85 -19.44 3.88
C ILE A 362 21.36 -18.82 5.17
N GLY A 363 21.83 -17.58 5.09
CA GLY A 363 22.23 -16.76 6.22
C GLY A 363 21.11 -15.80 6.61
N LEU A 364 20.92 -15.63 7.92
CA LEU A 364 19.97 -14.68 8.49
C LEU A 364 20.67 -13.86 9.57
N PHE A 365 20.71 -12.54 9.38
CA PHE A 365 21.27 -11.58 10.32
C PHE A 365 20.14 -10.77 10.95
N PHE A 366 19.94 -10.83 12.28
CA PHE A 366 18.70 -10.34 12.89
C PHE A 366 18.87 -9.79 14.31
N GLU A 367 17.90 -8.97 14.71
CA GLU A 367 17.73 -8.45 16.07
C GLU A 367 17.10 -9.50 16.96
N LYS A 368 17.84 -9.95 17.97
CA LYS A 368 17.41 -10.99 18.91
C LYS A 368 16.95 -10.38 20.23
N GLY A 369 15.86 -9.62 20.16
CA GLY A 369 15.27 -8.88 21.28
C GLY A 369 16.12 -7.67 21.73
N ASN A 370 15.54 -6.83 22.59
CA ASN A 370 16.15 -5.55 22.97
C ASN A 370 17.46 -5.66 23.78
N GLN A 371 17.73 -6.85 24.35
CA GLN A 371 18.90 -7.07 25.23
C GLN A 371 20.02 -7.88 24.55
N GLY A 372 19.77 -8.49 23.38
CA GLY A 372 20.73 -9.39 22.74
C GLY A 372 21.72 -8.70 21.79
N GLY A 373 21.30 -7.63 21.12
CA GLY A 373 22.01 -7.10 19.95
C GLY A 373 21.68 -7.88 18.67
N LEU A 374 22.66 -8.03 17.79
CA LEU A 374 22.52 -8.59 16.46
C LEU A 374 23.24 -9.93 16.32
N PHE A 375 22.51 -10.95 15.89
CA PHE A 375 22.99 -12.32 15.73
C PHE A 375 22.91 -12.78 14.29
N PHE A 376 23.85 -13.63 13.90
CA PHE A 376 23.85 -14.34 12.64
C PHE A 376 23.57 -15.83 12.86
N THR A 377 22.81 -16.43 11.96
CA THR A 377 22.70 -17.88 11.85
C THR A 377 22.77 -18.29 10.38
N ALA A 378 23.37 -19.45 10.10
CA ALA A 378 23.37 -20.07 8.79
C ALA A 378 22.69 -21.43 8.89
N VAL A 379 21.66 -21.64 8.07
CA VAL A 379 20.89 -22.90 7.98
C VAL A 379 21.01 -23.48 6.58
N THR A 380 20.93 -24.80 6.44
CA THR A 380 20.92 -25.43 5.13
C THR A 380 19.54 -25.32 4.49
N TRP A 381 19.48 -25.43 3.16
CA TRP A 381 18.23 -25.57 2.44
C TRP A 381 17.42 -26.78 2.93
N SER A 382 18.07 -27.92 3.17
CA SER A 382 17.42 -29.12 3.74
C SER A 382 16.79 -28.87 5.11
N TRP A 383 17.42 -28.05 5.96
CA TRP A 383 16.84 -27.65 7.23
C TRP A 383 15.50 -26.90 7.02
N LEU A 384 15.40 -26.03 6.02
CA LEU A 384 14.14 -25.35 5.75
C LEU A 384 13.04 -26.31 5.23
N GLN A 385 13.41 -27.32 4.45
CA GLN A 385 12.48 -28.30 3.87
C GLN A 385 11.94 -29.33 4.88
N ASP A 386 12.74 -29.74 5.86
CA ASP A 386 12.37 -30.75 6.87
C ASP A 386 11.50 -30.16 8.01
N ALA A 387 10.64 -29.19 7.69
CA ALA A 387 9.87 -28.43 8.67
C ALA A 387 8.76 -29.29 9.33
N HIS A 388 9.05 -29.82 10.52
CA HIS A 388 8.04 -30.38 11.43
C HIS A 388 7.39 -29.27 12.26
N ASN A 389 6.41 -28.56 11.69
CA ASN A 389 5.71 -27.44 12.36
C ASN A 389 4.52 -27.88 13.24
N SER A 390 4.65 -29.01 13.95
CA SER A 390 3.58 -29.48 14.84
C SER A 390 3.43 -28.55 16.05
N GLY A 391 2.20 -28.06 16.31
CA GLY A 391 1.91 -27.19 17.46
C GLY A 391 2.14 -25.70 17.25
N LEU A 392 2.71 -25.28 16.11
CA LEU A 392 2.85 -23.87 15.74
C LEU A 392 1.56 -23.33 15.11
N SER A 393 1.39 -22.01 15.13
CA SER A 393 0.22 -21.32 14.54
C SER A 393 0.10 -21.62 13.03
N ASP A 394 -1.12 -21.55 12.50
CA ASP A 394 -1.38 -21.88 11.10
C ASP A 394 -0.62 -21.01 10.10
N TRP A 395 -0.25 -19.78 10.50
CA TRP A 395 0.55 -18.89 9.65
C TRP A 395 1.98 -19.41 9.48
N ILE A 396 2.54 -20.10 10.48
CA ILE A 396 3.91 -20.62 10.45
C ILE A 396 3.98 -21.93 9.63
N LYS A 397 2.86 -22.62 9.42
CA LYS A 397 2.83 -23.86 8.66
C LYS A 397 3.02 -23.61 7.15
N PRO A 398 3.67 -24.54 6.41
CA PRO A 398 3.84 -24.37 4.98
C PRO A 398 2.51 -24.50 4.24
N GLN A 399 2.36 -23.79 3.14
CA GLN A 399 1.14 -23.83 2.33
C GLN A 399 1.28 -24.89 1.25
N GLN A 400 0.38 -25.87 1.28
CA GLN A 400 0.34 -26.91 0.25
C GLN A 400 -0.27 -26.38 -1.05
N LYS A 401 0.22 -26.94 -2.16
CA LYS A 401 -0.13 -26.66 -3.55
C LYS A 401 -1.59 -26.96 -3.95
N ALA A 402 -2.47 -27.26 -2.99
CA ALA A 402 -3.84 -27.68 -3.25
C ALA A 402 -4.67 -26.48 -3.69
N ASN A 403 -4.83 -26.29 -5.02
CA ASN A 403 -5.76 -25.36 -5.70
C ASN A 403 -6.20 -24.20 -4.80
N ALA A 404 -5.24 -23.39 -4.33
CA ALA A 404 -5.55 -22.22 -3.54
C ALA A 404 -6.36 -21.31 -4.47
N ASP A 405 -7.62 -21.11 -4.12
CA ASP A 405 -8.60 -20.33 -4.87
C ASP A 405 -7.91 -19.16 -5.56
N ARG A 406 -7.98 -19.13 -6.90
CA ARG A 406 -7.39 -18.05 -7.68
C ARG A 406 -7.85 -16.72 -7.05
N ILE A 407 -6.91 -15.85 -6.71
CA ILE A 407 -7.20 -14.58 -6.05
C ILE A 407 -8.10 -13.76 -6.98
N ARG A 408 -9.23 -13.25 -6.46
CA ARG A 408 -10.14 -12.40 -7.23
C ARG A 408 -9.60 -10.98 -7.32
N LEU A 409 -9.53 -10.45 -8.53
CA LEU A 409 -9.15 -9.05 -8.76
C LEU A 409 -10.10 -8.11 -8.03
N SER A 410 -9.56 -6.99 -7.52
CA SER A 410 -10.40 -5.88 -7.09
C SER A 410 -11.19 -5.32 -8.28
N PRO A 411 -12.44 -4.87 -8.07
CA PRO A 411 -13.20 -4.22 -9.12
C PRO A 411 -12.47 -2.95 -9.62
N PRO A 412 -12.56 -2.62 -10.93
CA PRO A 412 -11.92 -1.43 -11.46
C PRO A 412 -12.49 -0.16 -10.84
N ILE A 413 -11.63 0.83 -10.57
CA ILE A 413 -12.08 2.17 -10.15
C ILE A 413 -12.31 2.98 -11.43
N VAL A 414 -13.44 3.66 -11.50
CA VAL A 414 -13.87 4.44 -12.66
C VAL A 414 -14.09 5.88 -12.25
N SER A 415 -13.64 6.80 -13.09
CA SER A 415 -13.77 8.24 -12.88
C SER A 415 -14.38 8.87 -14.14
N PRO A 416 -15.49 9.61 -14.04
CA PRO A 416 -16.33 9.82 -12.85
C PRO A 416 -17.17 8.57 -12.49
N PRO A 417 -17.44 8.30 -11.20
CA PRO A 417 -18.12 7.07 -10.76
C PRO A 417 -19.61 7.02 -11.11
N THR A 418 -20.38 8.11 -11.01
CA THR A 418 -21.80 8.17 -11.44
C THR A 418 -22.16 9.62 -11.72
N GLN A 419 -22.73 9.95 -12.89
CA GLN A 419 -22.92 11.35 -13.28
C GLN A 419 -24.16 11.59 -14.17
N LEU A 420 -24.90 12.69 -13.88
CA LEU A 420 -25.74 13.36 -14.88
C LEU A 420 -24.86 14.35 -15.68
N PHE A 421 -25.07 14.45 -16.98
CA PHE A 421 -24.28 15.34 -17.84
C PHE A 421 -25.14 15.98 -18.92
N SER A 422 -24.77 17.18 -19.38
CA SER A 422 -25.55 17.94 -20.37
C SER A 422 -24.96 17.86 -21.79
N ASP A 423 -23.64 17.85 -21.93
CA ASP A 423 -22.94 17.75 -23.23
C ASP A 423 -22.27 16.37 -23.42
N ARG A 424 -21.00 16.24 -23.05
CA ARG A 424 -20.19 15.02 -23.11
C ARG A 424 -19.02 15.07 -22.13
N PHE A 425 -18.49 13.91 -21.77
CA PHE A 425 -17.25 13.78 -20.99
C PHE A 425 -16.52 12.47 -21.35
N PHE A 426 -15.31 12.29 -20.82
CA PHE A 426 -14.56 11.04 -20.97
C PHE A 426 -14.53 10.27 -19.65
N MET A 427 -14.97 9.02 -19.69
CA MET A 427 -14.85 8.07 -18.59
C MET A 427 -13.51 7.37 -18.66
N GLU A 428 -12.81 7.33 -17.52
CA GLU A 428 -11.51 6.67 -17.37
C GLU A 428 -11.53 5.57 -16.32
N ILE A 429 -10.85 4.46 -16.60
CA ILE A 429 -10.55 3.44 -15.60
C ILE A 429 -9.23 3.82 -14.89
N LYS A 430 -9.33 4.16 -13.61
CA LYS A 430 -8.21 4.50 -12.71
C LYS A 430 -7.81 3.28 -11.88
N SER A 431 -7.28 2.22 -12.51
CA SER A 431 -6.99 0.96 -11.82
C SER A 431 -5.49 0.73 -11.61
N GLY A 432 -5.14 0.07 -10.49
CA GLY A 432 -3.78 -0.03 -9.96
C GLY A 432 -3.07 -1.38 -10.12
N MET A 433 -3.46 -2.21 -11.09
CA MET A 433 -2.72 -3.45 -11.40
C MET A 433 -2.46 -3.62 -12.91
N PRO A 434 -1.29 -3.20 -13.43
CA PRO A 434 -0.82 -3.53 -14.77
C PRO A 434 -0.89 -5.01 -15.15
N GLY A 435 -1.10 -5.24 -16.45
CA GLY A 435 -1.45 -6.54 -17.01
C GLY A 435 -2.93 -6.92 -16.88
N ASN A 436 -3.72 -6.14 -16.13
CA ASN A 436 -5.17 -6.29 -16.17
C ASN A 436 -5.74 -5.78 -17.50
N GLU A 437 -6.63 -6.59 -18.05
CA GLU A 437 -7.46 -6.23 -19.19
C GLU A 437 -8.86 -5.87 -18.68
N TYR A 438 -9.42 -4.76 -19.15
CA TYR A 438 -10.75 -4.33 -18.77
C TYR A 438 -11.70 -4.51 -19.94
N TYR A 439 -12.82 -5.17 -19.68
CA TYR A 439 -13.85 -5.40 -20.68
C TYR A 439 -15.15 -4.81 -20.16
N TYR A 440 -15.94 -4.25 -21.08
CA TYR A 440 -17.19 -3.60 -20.76
C TYR A 440 -18.29 -3.93 -21.77
N THR A 441 -19.53 -3.74 -21.32
CA THR A 441 -20.75 -3.88 -22.12
C THR A 441 -21.64 -2.66 -21.89
N GLU A 442 -22.37 -2.26 -22.93
CA GLU A 442 -23.37 -1.18 -22.86
C GLU A 442 -24.82 -1.70 -22.94
N ASP A 443 -25.00 -3.01 -23.19
CA ASP A 443 -26.30 -3.67 -23.39
C ASP A 443 -26.83 -4.38 -22.13
N GLY A 444 -26.14 -4.21 -20.99
CA GLY A 444 -26.51 -4.79 -19.70
C GLY A 444 -26.06 -6.24 -19.46
N LYS A 445 -25.43 -6.90 -20.45
CA LYS A 445 -24.84 -8.24 -20.26
C LYS A 445 -23.60 -8.21 -19.36
N GLU A 446 -23.30 -9.31 -18.69
CA GLU A 446 -22.06 -9.43 -17.91
C GLU A 446 -20.84 -9.40 -18.82
N PRO A 447 -19.82 -8.54 -18.56
CA PRO A 447 -18.62 -8.50 -19.38
C PRO A 447 -17.78 -9.78 -19.24
N ASP A 448 -17.28 -10.24 -20.38
CA ASP A 448 -16.30 -11.32 -20.54
C ASP A 448 -15.16 -10.89 -21.48
N ARG A 449 -14.21 -11.80 -21.75
CA ARG A 449 -13.07 -11.51 -22.64
C ARG A 449 -13.43 -11.40 -24.13
N GLN A 450 -14.68 -11.68 -24.52
CA GLN A 450 -15.18 -11.43 -25.87
C GLN A 450 -15.91 -10.09 -25.99
N SER A 451 -16.17 -9.42 -24.86
CA SER A 451 -16.82 -8.11 -24.81
C SER A 451 -15.89 -6.99 -25.34
N GLN A 452 -16.39 -5.75 -25.41
CA GLN A 452 -15.54 -4.63 -25.85
C GLN A 452 -14.42 -4.37 -24.84
N ARG A 453 -13.19 -4.33 -25.32
CA ARG A 453 -12.02 -4.05 -24.48
C ARG A 453 -11.77 -2.55 -24.38
N TYR A 454 -11.52 -2.09 -23.15
CA TYR A 454 -11.12 -0.73 -22.85
C TYR A 454 -9.61 -0.57 -23.09
N TYR A 455 -9.24 0.38 -23.94
CA TYR A 455 -7.84 0.72 -24.24
C TYR A 455 -7.52 2.22 -24.05
N GLN A 456 -8.55 3.06 -23.96
CA GLN A 456 -8.45 4.51 -23.83
C GLN A 456 -9.75 5.06 -23.23
N PRO A 457 -9.75 6.31 -22.72
CA PRO A 457 -10.94 6.94 -22.16
C PRO A 457 -12.16 6.84 -23.09
N LEU A 458 -13.31 6.47 -22.54
CA LEU A 458 -14.56 6.32 -23.31
C LEU A 458 -15.32 7.64 -23.34
N GLU A 459 -15.62 8.15 -24.53
CA GLU A 459 -16.51 9.30 -24.68
C GLU A 459 -17.96 8.91 -24.31
N ILE A 460 -18.54 9.65 -23.37
CA ILE A 460 -19.92 9.50 -22.93
C ILE A 460 -20.67 10.76 -23.35
N LYS A 461 -21.59 10.60 -24.29
CA LYS A 461 -22.38 11.69 -24.89
C LYS A 461 -23.89 11.47 -24.89
N ASP A 462 -24.35 10.28 -24.49
CA ASP A 462 -25.76 9.90 -24.35
C ASP A 462 -25.98 9.10 -23.05
N THR A 463 -27.21 9.08 -22.53
CA THR A 463 -27.59 8.24 -21.38
C THR A 463 -27.18 6.79 -21.64
N LYS A 464 -26.39 6.20 -20.75
CA LYS A 464 -25.95 4.80 -20.86
C LYS A 464 -25.65 4.16 -19.52
N VAL A 465 -25.78 2.83 -19.50
CA VAL A 465 -25.31 1.98 -18.41
C VAL A 465 -24.09 1.20 -18.90
N LEU A 466 -22.99 1.28 -18.17
CA LEU A 466 -21.78 0.50 -18.44
C LEU A 466 -21.60 -0.56 -17.35
N LYS A 467 -21.46 -1.81 -17.76
CA LYS A 467 -20.90 -2.85 -16.89
C LYS A 467 -19.43 -3.04 -17.23
N ILE A 468 -18.56 -3.07 -16.23
CA ILE A 468 -17.10 -3.12 -16.43
C ILE A 468 -16.52 -4.18 -15.50
N ARG A 469 -15.60 -4.99 -16.01
CA ARG A 469 -14.95 -6.08 -15.26
C ARG A 469 -13.48 -6.21 -15.63
N ALA A 470 -12.65 -6.47 -14.62
CA ALA A 470 -11.21 -6.67 -14.80
C ALA A 470 -10.88 -8.16 -14.97
N PHE A 471 -9.93 -8.46 -15.86
CA PHE A 471 -9.46 -9.79 -16.20
C PHE A 471 -7.94 -9.83 -16.17
N ASN A 472 -7.40 -10.97 -15.75
CA ASN A 472 -5.98 -11.29 -15.80
C ASN A 472 -5.82 -12.81 -15.88
N ASP A 473 -4.80 -13.29 -16.58
CA ASP A 473 -4.60 -14.74 -16.78
C ASP A 473 -4.22 -15.46 -15.49
N ALA A 474 -3.64 -14.73 -14.52
CA ALA A 474 -3.17 -15.27 -13.25
C ALA A 474 -4.19 -15.20 -12.10
N TYR A 475 -5.33 -14.52 -12.27
CA TYR A 475 -6.29 -14.20 -11.20
C TYR A 475 -7.73 -14.58 -11.59
N LEU A 476 -8.66 -14.67 -10.62
CA LEU A 476 -10.08 -14.68 -10.94
C LEU A 476 -10.49 -13.27 -11.39
N PRO A 477 -11.39 -13.15 -12.38
CA PRO A 477 -11.92 -11.86 -12.79
C PRO A 477 -12.57 -11.13 -11.61
N SER A 478 -12.52 -9.80 -11.62
CA SER A 478 -13.13 -9.01 -10.56
C SER A 478 -14.64 -9.24 -10.45
N GLU A 479 -15.27 -8.74 -9.39
CA GLU A 479 -16.71 -8.46 -9.45
C GLU A 479 -16.99 -7.43 -10.56
N THR A 480 -18.17 -7.51 -11.16
CA THR A 480 -18.62 -6.55 -12.17
C THR A 480 -19.07 -5.27 -11.47
N ILE A 481 -18.55 -4.12 -11.90
CA ILE A 481 -19.11 -2.84 -11.51
C ILE A 481 -20.15 -2.40 -12.54
N THR A 482 -21.22 -1.74 -12.08
CA THR A 482 -22.21 -1.09 -12.94
C THR A 482 -22.14 0.42 -12.74
N ARG A 483 -22.16 1.17 -13.84
CA ARG A 483 -22.04 2.63 -13.89
C ARG A 483 -23.18 3.18 -14.71
N GLN A 484 -23.95 4.11 -14.14
CA GLN A 484 -25.08 4.72 -14.84
C GLN A 484 -24.77 6.19 -15.11
N TYR A 485 -24.74 6.56 -16.37
CA TYR A 485 -24.62 7.93 -16.84
C TYR A 485 -25.93 8.34 -17.47
N THR A 486 -26.47 9.49 -17.07
CA THR A 486 -27.75 9.97 -17.60
C THR A 486 -27.58 11.35 -18.17
N LYS A 487 -27.84 11.48 -19.47
CA LYS A 487 -27.86 12.77 -20.14
C LYS A 487 -29.11 13.53 -19.72
N ILE A 488 -28.92 14.74 -19.20
CA ILE A 488 -29.98 15.72 -18.98
C ILE A 488 -29.99 16.68 -20.17
N ARG A 489 -31.16 17.15 -20.60
CA ARG A 489 -31.23 18.22 -21.62
C ARG A 489 -30.89 19.55 -20.96
N GLU A 490 -30.70 20.60 -21.76
CA GLU A 490 -30.43 21.97 -21.28
C GLU A 490 -31.29 22.31 -20.07
N LEU A 491 -30.62 22.59 -18.94
CA LEU A 491 -31.31 22.99 -17.73
C LEU A 491 -31.92 24.38 -17.92
N PRO A 492 -33.14 24.62 -17.43
CA PRO A 492 -33.74 25.93 -17.50
C PRO A 492 -32.92 26.94 -16.70
N ALA A 493 -32.73 28.15 -17.25
CA ALA A 493 -32.02 29.21 -16.56
C ALA A 493 -32.76 29.64 -15.29
N LEU A 494 -32.16 29.34 -14.13
CA LEU A 494 -32.65 29.72 -12.82
C LEU A 494 -32.55 31.24 -12.61
N GLY A 495 -33.49 31.79 -11.85
CA GLY A 495 -33.40 33.13 -11.29
C GLY A 495 -32.73 33.10 -9.92
N HIS A 496 -33.38 32.45 -8.95
CA HIS A 496 -32.91 32.29 -7.57
C HIS A 496 -33.34 30.94 -6.98
N THR A 497 -32.49 30.38 -6.11
CA THR A 497 -32.76 29.20 -5.28
C THR A 497 -32.82 29.62 -3.82
N THR A 498 -33.90 29.31 -3.12
CA THR A 498 -34.06 29.68 -1.71
C THR A 498 -34.40 28.46 -0.86
N LEU A 499 -33.71 28.32 0.27
CA LEU A 499 -34.02 27.34 1.30
C LEU A 499 -34.91 27.98 2.37
N GLU A 500 -36.00 27.30 2.76
CA GLU A 500 -36.86 27.78 3.85
C GLU A 500 -36.32 27.39 5.22
N ASN A 501 -35.50 26.33 5.28
CA ASN A 501 -34.94 25.81 6.50
C ASN A 501 -33.42 25.67 6.42
N THR A 502 -32.76 25.92 7.55
CA THR A 502 -31.30 25.97 7.62
C THR A 502 -30.71 24.56 7.71
N PRO A 503 -29.70 24.22 6.88
CA PRO A 503 -28.94 22.98 7.04
C PRO A 503 -28.14 23.00 8.34
N ASP A 504 -27.75 21.82 8.83
CA ASP A 504 -26.89 21.71 10.00
C ASP A 504 -25.52 22.33 9.72
N ALA A 505 -24.96 23.02 10.72
CA ALA A 505 -23.70 23.73 10.60
C ALA A 505 -22.50 22.81 10.28
N LYS A 506 -22.60 21.51 10.55
CA LYS A 506 -21.58 20.51 10.18
C LYS A 506 -21.57 20.22 8.68
N TYR A 507 -22.70 20.37 8.00
CA TYR A 507 -22.86 20.05 6.59
C TYR A 507 -23.64 21.17 5.86
N PRO A 508 -23.06 22.39 5.80
CA PRO A 508 -23.76 23.56 5.28
C PRO A 508 -23.77 23.63 3.75
N GLY A 509 -23.02 22.75 3.07
CA GLY A 509 -22.69 22.88 1.65
C GLY A 509 -22.21 24.28 1.28
N HIS A 510 -22.54 24.71 0.07
CA HIS A 510 -22.46 26.08 -0.41
C HIS A 510 -23.81 26.81 -0.25
N GLY A 511 -24.63 26.40 0.74
CA GLY A 511 -25.98 26.90 0.93
C GLY A 511 -26.94 26.46 -0.18
N ALA A 512 -27.93 27.29 -0.50
CA ALA A 512 -28.97 26.95 -1.47
C ALA A 512 -28.43 26.65 -2.89
N GLU A 513 -27.25 27.19 -3.22
CA GLU A 513 -26.60 26.96 -4.52
C GLU A 513 -26.17 25.51 -4.71
N THR A 514 -25.83 24.79 -3.63
CA THR A 514 -25.48 23.35 -3.69
C THR A 514 -26.51 22.57 -4.48
N LEU A 515 -27.81 22.82 -4.24
CA LEU A 515 -28.89 22.08 -4.89
C LEU A 515 -29.03 22.30 -6.39
N THR A 516 -28.24 23.22 -6.98
CA THR A 516 -28.39 23.64 -8.39
C THR A 516 -27.05 23.94 -9.07
N ASP A 517 -25.92 23.60 -8.43
CA ASP A 517 -24.57 23.89 -8.92
C ASP A 517 -24.10 22.89 -10.00
N GLN A 518 -24.93 21.90 -10.31
CA GLN A 518 -24.69 20.84 -11.28
C GLN A 518 -23.52 19.92 -10.90
N GLN A 519 -23.12 19.92 -9.62
CA GLN A 519 -22.06 19.11 -9.07
C GLN A 519 -22.62 18.16 -8.02
N PHE A 520 -22.77 16.89 -8.38
CA PHE A 520 -23.15 15.88 -7.40
C PHE A 520 -22.06 15.67 -6.35
N GLY A 521 -22.47 15.56 -5.08
CA GLY A 521 -21.60 15.27 -3.96
C GLY A 521 -21.07 13.84 -3.98
N SER A 522 -19.85 13.62 -3.47
CA SER A 522 -19.25 12.29 -3.47
C SER A 522 -19.86 11.38 -2.39
N ASP A 523 -19.47 10.10 -2.39
CA ASP A 523 -19.85 9.18 -1.30
C ASP A 523 -19.25 9.60 0.06
N ASN A 524 -18.26 10.50 0.07
CA ASN A 524 -17.76 11.14 1.27
C ASN A 524 -18.61 12.37 1.60
N PHE A 525 -19.61 12.20 2.46
CA PHE A 525 -20.51 13.27 2.88
C PHE A 525 -19.85 14.42 3.67
N GLY A 526 -18.57 14.28 4.04
CA GLY A 526 -17.77 15.34 4.67
C GLY A 526 -16.98 16.22 3.68
N ASP A 527 -17.14 16.03 2.37
CA ASP A 527 -16.38 16.76 1.34
C ASP A 527 -16.87 18.19 1.05
N GLY A 528 -17.97 18.61 1.70
CA GLY A 528 -18.57 19.93 1.52
C GLY A 528 -19.59 20.04 0.39
N SER A 529 -19.91 18.94 -0.30
CA SER A 529 -20.81 18.94 -1.46
C SER A 529 -22.28 18.67 -1.11
N TRP A 530 -22.61 18.55 0.18
CA TRP A 530 -23.94 18.13 0.64
C TRP A 530 -24.54 19.12 1.61
N LEU A 531 -25.87 19.31 1.53
CA LEU A 531 -26.68 19.90 2.59
C LEU A 531 -27.19 18.79 3.52
N GLY A 532 -26.83 18.86 4.80
CA GLY A 532 -27.26 17.89 5.82
C GLY A 532 -28.35 18.43 6.75
N PHE A 533 -29.37 17.62 7.04
CA PHE A 533 -30.46 17.95 7.96
C PHE A 533 -30.70 16.80 8.95
N GLU A 534 -30.53 17.05 10.25
CA GLU A 534 -30.77 16.06 11.31
C GLU A 534 -32.23 16.14 11.79
N GLY A 535 -33.04 15.16 11.43
CA GLY A 535 -34.48 15.10 11.77
C GLY A 535 -35.37 16.15 11.09
N GLY A 536 -34.79 17.11 10.36
CA GLY A 536 -35.50 18.13 9.57
C GLY A 536 -35.59 17.79 8.08
N ASP A 537 -36.65 18.29 7.43
CA ASP A 537 -36.87 18.20 5.98
C ASP A 537 -35.88 19.08 5.21
N CYS A 538 -35.78 18.95 3.89
CA CYS A 538 -35.18 19.97 3.01
C CYS A 538 -36.29 20.61 2.19
N VAL A 539 -36.49 21.93 2.36
CA VAL A 539 -37.53 22.70 1.65
C VAL A 539 -36.86 23.75 0.78
N VAL A 540 -36.88 23.51 -0.54
CA VAL A 540 -36.26 24.39 -1.53
C VAL A 540 -37.31 24.97 -2.47
N THR A 541 -37.17 26.25 -2.81
CA THR A 541 -37.92 26.89 -3.88
C THR A 541 -36.95 27.32 -4.98
N LEU A 542 -37.19 26.81 -6.19
CA LEU A 542 -36.55 27.18 -7.43
C LEU A 542 -37.41 28.24 -8.12
N SER A 543 -36.83 29.39 -8.46
CA SER A 543 -37.43 30.36 -9.37
C SER A 543 -36.69 30.36 -10.69
N TYR A 544 -37.43 30.53 -11.78
CA TYR A 544 -36.85 30.54 -13.13
C TYR A 544 -36.84 31.96 -13.70
N SER A 545 -35.79 32.29 -14.45
CA SER A 545 -35.63 33.59 -15.12
C SER A 545 -36.75 33.89 -16.13
N ARG A 546 -37.41 32.84 -16.63
CA ARG A 546 -38.62 32.88 -17.45
C ARG A 546 -39.45 31.62 -17.15
N PRO A 547 -40.78 31.63 -17.32
CA PRO A 547 -41.58 30.44 -17.08
C PRO A 547 -41.13 29.26 -17.95
N VAL A 548 -40.92 28.10 -17.33
CA VAL A 548 -40.34 26.90 -17.94
C VAL A 548 -41.39 25.81 -18.07
N VAL A 549 -41.30 24.99 -19.11
CA VAL A 549 -42.11 23.77 -19.22
C VAL A 549 -41.39 22.67 -18.45
N ALA A 550 -41.87 22.36 -17.25
CA ALA A 550 -41.27 21.35 -16.38
C ALA A 550 -41.79 19.96 -16.77
N ASN A 551 -40.94 19.09 -17.31
CA ASN A 551 -41.31 17.73 -17.72
C ASN A 551 -40.94 16.70 -16.66
N GLN A 552 -39.78 16.86 -16.02
CA GLN A 552 -39.31 15.94 -14.99
C GLN A 552 -38.53 16.70 -13.91
N LEU A 553 -38.85 16.41 -12.65
CA LEU A 553 -38.01 16.76 -11.51
C LEU A 553 -37.04 15.61 -11.23
N VAL A 554 -35.79 15.96 -10.95
CA VAL A 554 -34.74 15.05 -10.48
C VAL A 554 -34.25 15.55 -9.13
N VAL A 555 -34.24 14.66 -8.14
CA VAL A 555 -33.70 14.95 -6.80
C VAL A 555 -32.63 13.92 -6.46
N SER A 556 -31.50 14.39 -5.96
CA SER A 556 -30.37 13.56 -5.53
C SER A 556 -30.17 13.66 -4.03
N CYS A 557 -30.10 12.49 -3.41
CA CYS A 557 -29.87 12.32 -1.98
C CYS A 557 -28.78 11.28 -1.72
N LEU A 558 -28.17 11.30 -0.55
CA LEU A 558 -27.30 10.22 -0.07
C LEU A 558 -28.06 9.27 0.85
N SER A 559 -27.73 7.98 0.79
CA SER A 559 -28.07 6.99 1.80
C SER A 559 -26.80 6.35 2.33
N ALA A 560 -26.60 6.40 3.65
CA ALA A 560 -25.52 5.72 4.35
C ALA A 560 -26.04 5.29 5.72
N PRO A 561 -26.79 4.17 5.80
CA PRO A 561 -27.49 3.78 7.03
C PRO A 561 -26.54 3.64 8.23
N GLY A 562 -25.32 3.12 8.02
CA GLY A 562 -24.29 3.02 9.07
C GLY A 562 -23.90 4.37 9.69
N SER A 563 -24.11 5.47 8.98
CA SER A 563 -23.88 6.86 9.42
C SER A 563 -25.18 7.59 9.74
N TRP A 564 -26.29 6.86 9.90
CA TRP A 564 -27.63 7.36 10.21
C TRP A 564 -28.25 8.22 9.10
N ILE A 565 -27.65 8.22 7.90
CA ILE A 565 -28.14 8.91 6.72
C ILE A 565 -29.13 8.00 6.01
N MET A 566 -30.41 8.38 6.03
CA MET A 566 -31.50 7.57 5.51
C MET A 566 -32.06 8.16 4.22
N PRO A 567 -32.64 7.32 3.33
CA PRO A 567 -33.41 7.83 2.19
C PRO A 567 -34.51 8.78 2.66
N PRO A 568 -34.94 9.76 1.82
CA PRO A 568 -36.09 10.59 2.17
C PRO A 568 -37.33 9.72 2.30
N ALA A 569 -38.21 10.07 3.25
CA ALA A 569 -39.49 9.38 3.39
C ALA A 569 -40.39 9.61 2.17
N LYS A 570 -40.33 10.82 1.61
CA LYS A 570 -41.17 11.27 0.50
C LYS A 570 -40.59 12.53 -0.11
N ILE A 571 -40.86 12.79 -1.39
CA ILE A 571 -40.58 14.06 -2.05
C ILE A 571 -41.89 14.61 -2.59
N GLU A 572 -42.26 15.81 -2.17
CA GLU A 572 -43.46 16.52 -2.63
C GLU A 572 -43.06 17.69 -3.52
N VAL A 573 -43.83 17.91 -4.58
CA VAL A 573 -43.61 18.99 -5.54
C VAL A 573 -44.82 19.92 -5.52
N TYR A 574 -44.56 21.22 -5.54
CA TYR A 574 -45.57 22.26 -5.62
C TYR A 574 -45.15 23.25 -6.70
N THR A 575 -46.12 23.83 -7.40
CA THR A 575 -45.86 24.82 -8.45
C THR A 575 -46.51 26.16 -8.15
N SER A 576 -45.94 27.22 -8.72
CA SER A 576 -46.49 28.57 -8.62
C SER A 576 -46.13 29.41 -9.84
N SER A 577 -47.06 30.27 -10.25
CA SER A 577 -46.83 31.27 -11.28
C SER A 577 -46.36 32.62 -10.72
N ASP A 578 -46.63 32.89 -9.43
CA ASP A 578 -46.43 34.20 -8.78
C ASP A 578 -45.46 34.17 -7.58
N GLY A 579 -45.01 32.99 -7.17
CA GLY A 579 -44.10 32.78 -6.04
C GLY A 579 -44.73 33.02 -4.66
N LYS A 580 -46.05 33.25 -4.60
CA LYS A 580 -46.79 33.51 -3.35
C LYS A 580 -47.68 32.34 -2.98
N ARG A 581 -48.45 31.84 -3.95
CA ARG A 581 -49.32 30.68 -3.74
C ARG A 581 -48.74 29.47 -4.44
N PHE A 582 -48.49 28.42 -3.67
CA PHE A 582 -47.98 27.14 -4.17
C PHE A 582 -49.09 26.10 -4.09
N ASP A 583 -49.45 25.52 -5.24
CA ASP A 583 -50.42 24.44 -5.30
C ASP A 583 -49.68 23.10 -5.41
N PHE A 584 -50.17 22.08 -4.69
CA PHE A 584 -49.58 20.73 -4.72
C PHE A 584 -49.68 20.16 -6.14
N TRP A 585 -48.57 19.54 -6.56
CA TRP A 585 -48.43 18.98 -7.89
C TRP A 585 -48.45 17.45 -7.86
N ASP A 586 -47.40 16.85 -7.31
CA ASP A 586 -47.21 15.40 -7.27
C ASP A 586 -46.22 15.03 -6.17
N GLU A 587 -46.11 13.73 -5.88
CA GLU A 587 -45.18 13.19 -4.92
C GLU A 587 -44.53 11.90 -5.41
N ALA A 588 -43.34 11.61 -4.89
CA ALA A 588 -42.69 10.33 -5.08
C ALA A 588 -42.19 9.77 -3.76
N MET A 589 -42.23 8.44 -3.66
CA MET A 589 -41.60 7.68 -2.58
C MET A 589 -40.25 7.18 -3.09
N PRO A 590 -39.12 7.70 -2.58
CA PRO A 590 -37.79 7.22 -2.98
C PRO A 590 -37.63 5.73 -2.67
N GLY A 591 -36.91 5.01 -3.53
CA GLY A 591 -36.59 3.60 -3.29
C GLY A 591 -35.61 3.41 -2.13
N GLN A 592 -35.60 2.21 -1.53
CA GLN A 592 -34.60 1.84 -0.52
C GLN A 592 -33.31 1.37 -1.21
N ALA A 593 -32.16 1.95 -0.86
CA ALA A 593 -30.87 1.44 -1.31
C ALA A 593 -30.44 0.26 -0.43
N GLU A 594 -30.37 -0.95 -1.00
CA GLU A 594 -30.04 -2.19 -0.25
C GLU A 594 -28.64 -2.19 0.38
N THR A 595 -27.71 -1.32 -0.07
CA THR A 595 -26.30 -1.29 0.40
C THR A 595 -25.73 0.13 0.63
N GLY A 596 -26.59 1.17 0.69
CA GLY A 596 -26.15 2.58 0.73
C GLY A 596 -25.67 3.10 -0.63
N GLY A 597 -25.40 4.40 -0.71
CA GLY A 597 -25.03 5.14 -1.93
C GLY A 597 -26.03 6.24 -2.31
N ARG A 598 -25.77 6.92 -3.44
CA ARG A 598 -26.63 7.99 -3.96
C ARG A 598 -27.99 7.45 -4.43
N ILE A 599 -29.05 8.18 -4.10
CA ILE A 599 -30.44 7.92 -4.49
C ILE A 599 -30.91 9.04 -5.41
N ILE A 600 -31.26 8.69 -6.64
CA ILE A 600 -31.86 9.61 -7.60
C ILE A 600 -33.35 9.32 -7.72
N THR A 601 -34.18 10.27 -7.29
CA THR A 601 -35.63 10.20 -7.46
C THR A 601 -36.04 11.05 -8.65
N ARG A 602 -36.91 10.50 -9.51
CA ARG A 602 -37.47 11.20 -10.67
C ARG A 602 -38.97 11.30 -10.54
N ILE A 603 -39.52 12.50 -10.75
CA ILE A 603 -40.96 12.76 -10.72
C ILE A 603 -41.35 13.32 -12.09
N ASP A 604 -42.30 12.66 -12.75
CA ASP A 604 -42.83 13.14 -14.02
C ASP A 604 -43.78 14.31 -13.75
N LEU A 605 -43.45 15.48 -14.30
CA LEU A 605 -44.22 16.71 -14.14
C LEU A 605 -45.13 16.98 -15.34
N SER A 606 -45.17 16.10 -16.34
CA SER A 606 -46.12 16.12 -17.46
C SER A 606 -46.21 17.44 -18.23
N GLY A 607 -45.17 18.29 -18.18
CA GLY A 607 -44.97 19.43 -19.07
C GLY A 607 -45.84 20.66 -18.81
N ARG A 608 -46.05 21.10 -17.55
CA ARG A 608 -46.67 22.43 -17.31
C ARG A 608 -45.68 23.57 -17.28
N ARG A 609 -46.21 24.74 -17.66
CA ARG A 609 -45.48 25.99 -17.69
C ARG A 609 -45.58 26.71 -16.34
N GLU A 610 -44.47 26.82 -15.63
CA GLU A 610 -44.43 27.39 -14.28
C GLU A 610 -43.24 28.32 -14.09
N SER A 611 -43.37 29.29 -13.19
CA SER A 611 -42.31 30.26 -12.87
C SER A 611 -41.52 29.85 -11.61
N TYR A 612 -42.14 29.04 -10.76
CA TYR A 612 -41.57 28.58 -9.49
C TYR A 612 -41.92 27.12 -9.25
N LEU A 613 -40.97 26.40 -8.66
CA LEU A 613 -41.14 25.05 -8.17
C LEU A 613 -40.66 24.98 -6.73
N LYS A 614 -41.52 24.54 -5.82
CA LYS A 614 -41.16 24.23 -4.45
C LYS A 614 -41.09 22.72 -4.29
N VAL A 615 -39.99 22.24 -3.73
CA VAL A 615 -39.74 20.83 -3.50
C VAL A 615 -39.53 20.62 -2.01
N VAL A 616 -40.32 19.72 -1.43
CA VAL A 616 -40.25 19.34 -0.01
C VAL A 616 -39.75 17.90 0.05
N ILE A 617 -38.50 17.75 0.48
CA ILE A 617 -37.83 16.45 0.63
C ILE A 617 -37.97 16.06 2.10
N LYS A 618 -38.87 15.14 2.39
CA LYS A 618 -39.23 14.73 3.75
C LYS A 618 -38.14 13.87 4.36
N ASN A 619 -37.70 14.23 5.56
CA ASN A 619 -36.77 13.41 6.33
C ASN A 619 -37.39 12.06 6.66
N PHE A 620 -36.57 11.03 6.80
CA PHE A 620 -37.00 9.71 7.27
C PHE A 620 -37.65 9.75 8.68
N GLY A 621 -37.29 10.76 9.47
CA GLY A 621 -37.80 10.96 10.83
C GLY A 621 -36.88 10.30 11.85
N LYS A 622 -37.40 9.33 12.61
CA LYS A 622 -36.59 8.58 13.58
C LYS A 622 -36.09 7.27 12.97
N LEU A 623 -34.87 6.90 13.35
CA LEU A 623 -34.28 5.63 12.97
C LEU A 623 -35.16 4.45 13.46
N PRO A 624 -35.37 3.42 12.62
CA PRO A 624 -36.29 2.32 12.92
C PRO A 624 -35.74 1.39 14.01
N ALA A 625 -36.60 0.54 14.57
CA ALA A 625 -36.31 -0.26 15.76
C ALA A 625 -35.19 -1.31 15.56
N ASP A 626 -34.96 -1.72 14.33
CA ASP A 626 -33.92 -2.66 13.89
C ASP A 626 -32.57 -1.98 13.60
N HIS A 627 -32.51 -0.64 13.69
CA HIS A 627 -31.29 0.11 13.49
C HIS A 627 -30.49 0.26 14.80
N PRO A 628 -29.15 0.16 14.80
CA PRO A 628 -28.33 0.32 16.01
C PRO A 628 -28.52 1.65 16.76
N GLY A 629 -28.96 2.69 16.05
CA GLY A 629 -29.30 4.01 16.59
C GLY A 629 -30.80 4.25 16.81
N ALA A 630 -31.63 3.21 16.90
CA ALA A 630 -33.10 3.29 16.97
C ALA A 630 -33.62 4.44 17.86
N GLY A 631 -34.61 5.19 17.34
CA GLY A 631 -35.26 6.28 18.05
C GLY A 631 -34.57 7.65 17.96
N ASN A 632 -33.30 7.72 17.53
CA ASN A 632 -32.62 8.97 17.23
C ASN A 632 -33.09 9.56 15.88
N PRO A 633 -32.98 10.88 15.65
CA PRO A 633 -33.29 11.49 14.36
C PRO A 633 -32.35 10.98 13.26
N ALA A 634 -32.90 10.77 12.07
CA ALA A 634 -32.14 10.41 10.88
C ALA A 634 -31.57 11.66 10.20
N TRP A 635 -30.42 11.48 9.55
CA TRP A 635 -29.85 12.48 8.66
C TRP A 635 -30.48 12.38 7.27
N LEU A 636 -30.80 13.54 6.69
CA LEU A 636 -31.15 13.72 5.29
C LEU A 636 -30.03 14.52 4.63
N PHE A 637 -29.47 13.98 3.54
CA PHE A 637 -28.41 14.62 2.76
C PHE A 637 -28.90 14.83 1.33
N VAL A 638 -28.82 16.07 0.83
CA VAL A 638 -29.29 16.47 -0.50
C VAL A 638 -28.20 17.31 -1.17
N ASP A 639 -27.86 16.95 -2.41
CA ASP A 639 -26.88 17.67 -3.23
C ASP A 639 -27.50 18.28 -4.49
N GLU A 640 -28.59 17.76 -5.06
CA GLU A 640 -29.11 18.29 -6.33
C GLU A 640 -30.64 18.22 -6.44
N VAL A 641 -31.24 19.29 -6.99
CA VAL A 641 -32.65 19.41 -7.36
C VAL A 641 -32.76 20.11 -8.72
N MET A 642 -33.08 19.33 -9.76
CA MET A 642 -33.08 19.78 -11.15
C MET A 642 -34.42 19.57 -11.84
N VAL A 643 -34.74 20.44 -12.80
CA VAL A 643 -35.89 20.28 -13.69
C VAL A 643 -35.44 20.24 -15.14
N ASN A 644 -36.01 19.31 -15.91
CA ASN A 644 -35.81 19.11 -17.35
C ASN A 644 -37.16 19.10 -18.07
#